data_AF-W9CQD9-F1
#
_entry.id   AF-W9CQD9-F1
#
_cell.length_a   1.000
_cell.length_b   1.000
_cell.length_c   1.000
_cell.angle_alpha   90.00
_cell.angle_beta   90.00
_cell.angle_gamma   90.00
#
_symmetry.space_group_name_H-M   'P 1'
#
loop_
_entity.id
_entity.type
_entity.pdbx_description
1 polymer ?
#
loop_
_entity_poly.entity_id
_entity_poly.type
_entity_poly.pdbx_seq_one_letter_code
_entity_poly.pdbx_strand_id
1 'polypeptide(L)'
;MAYANQAGCYAASVILLIASTIAVGLRMTIRKIKEAKLGFDDLFISVALLLSYAQAIIIIWGTARGTVGTTTLQNPETGAIIVTHHEVEISHIAFLSQVISIVTYGLLKLSVLILFRRIFIGKIFNIVSIIAMTIVVGWSVSFFFATIFQCGTKPSWLWSSPKAVATYCADYKYIQLGHATSDVATDLLVLFIPLPIIWKLQMTMSQKLSLMCVFVLGYISTAAATARIVFIYDDLYKTTTGARNLRGEETNVMLWGYVEAGVGIIAACLPTLRPLLNSRMPESIVNSVRSKLSLASVRSRDNSKGSRGLHSSESHELQIFGDSSANRSTHIGHDTETHHDSNIPDDRILRSEEISVAVCIAGMCTVGIYSSDGMYWGEMQQRTIQTQKLLEEYSNIPREEQSKHVHEIRDQAWAIRSYPCTGLGVFLVPYISRSPAYPVILQKLGEGEKLLDIGCFLGGDFRRLVFDGAPSTNLYGIDIVSHWDVGFSLFNDRSHFGAHFIAASITTPPESQPSPLLQLLGSFSILSISAVLHQWNYVDQLACAIKLVAYTNGPAALIVGHQIGNVENKEVLNKALQIPQWRHNVQSWVEMWDEVGKETGTEWRSEAWLRTWEDMGWDAKDSAWMEPGDMVLDFVVTRIK
;
A
#
# COMPACT_ATOMS: atom_id res chain seq x y z
N MET A 1 2.59 6.56 2.17
CA MET A 1 1.52 6.19 3.12
C MET A 1 1.40 7.25 4.20
N ALA A 2 0.20 7.49 4.74
CA ALA A 2 0.03 8.28 5.95
C ALA A 2 0.33 7.42 7.19
N TYR A 3 1.16 7.91 8.10
CA TYR A 3 1.36 7.32 9.43
C TYR A 3 0.29 7.87 10.38
N ALA A 4 -0.16 7.06 11.35
CA ALA A 4 -1.13 7.53 12.33
C ALA A 4 -0.52 8.67 13.17
N ASN A 5 -1.21 9.81 13.22
CA ASN A 5 -0.79 10.93 14.07
C ASN A 5 -1.21 10.71 15.54
N GLN A 6 -0.65 11.50 16.46
CA GLN A 6 -0.95 11.41 17.89
C GLN A 6 -2.46 11.47 18.20
N ALA A 7 -3.21 12.33 17.49
CA ALA A 7 -4.66 12.45 17.68
C ALA A 7 -5.42 11.16 17.33
N GLY A 8 -5.06 10.51 16.21
CA GLY A 8 -5.60 9.21 15.83
C GLY A 8 -5.22 8.10 16.81
N CYS A 9 -3.98 8.12 17.31
CA CYS A 9 -3.50 7.17 18.33
C CYS A 9 -4.32 7.27 19.62
N TYR A 10 -4.56 8.47 20.14
CA TYR A 10 -5.44 8.68 21.30
C TYR A 10 -6.89 8.27 21.01
N ALA A 11 -7.46 8.70 19.88
CA ALA A 11 -8.86 8.45 19.54
C ALA A 11 -9.16 6.95 19.44
N ALA A 12 -8.37 6.21 18.66
CA ALA A 12 -8.54 4.76 18.53
C ALA A 12 -8.32 4.03 19.86
N SER A 13 -7.28 4.41 20.63
CA SER A 13 -7.00 3.84 21.94
C SER A 13 -8.21 3.95 22.88
N VAL A 14 -8.72 5.17 23.09
CA VAL A 14 -9.80 5.46 24.04
C VAL A 14 -11.15 4.90 23.58
N ILE A 15 -11.48 5.03 22.29
CA ILE A 15 -12.77 4.56 21.77
C ILE A 15 -12.88 3.03 21.86
N LEU A 16 -11.86 2.30 21.41
CA LEU A 16 -11.88 0.82 21.47
C LEU A 16 -11.76 0.29 22.90
N LEU A 17 -11.02 0.98 23.77
CA LEU A 17 -10.93 0.64 25.20
C LEU A 17 -12.32 0.69 25.85
N ILE A 18 -13.04 1.79 25.66
CA ILE A 18 -14.40 1.99 26.20
C ILE A 18 -15.38 0.99 25.58
N ALA A 19 -15.36 0.83 24.25
CA ALA A 19 -16.27 -0.08 23.55
C ALA A 19 -16.07 -1.55 23.96
N SER A 20 -14.82 -2.01 24.07
CA SER A 20 -14.48 -3.37 24.52
C SER A 20 -14.87 -3.59 25.99
N THR A 21 -14.62 -2.59 26.85
CA THR A 21 -15.03 -2.60 28.26
C THR A 21 -16.55 -2.77 28.40
N ILE A 22 -17.33 -2.00 27.62
CA ILE A 22 -18.79 -2.09 27.61
C ILE A 22 -19.25 -3.45 27.07
N ALA A 23 -18.65 -3.95 25.98
CA ALA A 23 -19.02 -5.22 25.37
C ALA A 23 -18.83 -6.42 26.34
N VAL A 24 -17.67 -6.50 27.01
CA VAL A 24 -17.38 -7.55 28.00
C VAL A 24 -18.21 -7.36 29.27
N GLY A 25 -18.35 -6.12 29.76
CA GLY A 25 -19.18 -5.80 30.93
C GLY A 25 -20.65 -6.19 30.74
N LEU A 26 -21.22 -5.94 29.56
CA LEU A 26 -22.56 -6.38 29.19
C LEU A 26 -22.65 -7.90 29.06
N ARG A 27 -21.67 -8.58 28.46
CA ARG A 27 -21.59 -10.06 28.39
C ARG A 27 -21.65 -10.69 29.77
N MET A 28 -20.82 -10.23 30.71
CA MET A 28 -20.78 -10.74 32.08
C MET A 28 -22.09 -10.43 32.83
N THR A 29 -22.64 -9.23 32.64
CA THR A 29 -23.92 -8.83 33.25
C THR A 29 -25.08 -9.69 32.77
N ILE A 30 -25.19 -9.95 31.46
CA ILE A 30 -26.23 -10.84 30.89
C ILE A 30 -26.07 -12.28 31.39
N ARG A 31 -24.85 -12.80 31.48
CA ARG A 31 -24.63 -14.16 32.02
C ARG A 31 -25.03 -14.27 33.49
N LYS A 32 -24.72 -13.25 34.31
CA LYS A 32 -25.18 -13.18 35.70
C LYS A 32 -26.72 -13.11 35.81
N ILE A 33 -27.37 -12.27 34.99
CA ILE A 33 -28.85 -12.14 34.94
C ILE A 33 -29.52 -13.46 34.50
N LYS A 34 -28.87 -14.25 33.65
CA LYS A 34 -29.37 -15.54 33.17
C LYS A 34 -28.96 -16.74 34.01
N GLU A 35 -28.32 -16.52 35.17
CA GLU A 35 -27.74 -17.56 36.03
C GLU A 35 -26.81 -18.54 35.28
N ALA A 36 -26.25 -18.08 34.17
CA ALA A 36 -25.47 -18.91 33.26
C ALA A 36 -24.07 -19.10 33.83
N LYS A 37 -23.70 -20.35 34.15
CA LYS A 37 -22.35 -20.70 34.61
C LYS A 37 -21.28 -20.07 33.72
N LEU A 38 -20.40 -19.27 34.33
CA LEU A 38 -19.23 -18.69 33.66
C LEU A 38 -18.38 -19.84 33.10
N GLY A 39 -17.93 -19.70 31.86
CA GLY A 39 -17.08 -20.69 31.20
C GLY A 39 -15.66 -20.18 30.96
N PHE A 40 -14.78 -21.06 30.50
CA PHE A 40 -13.44 -20.65 30.03
C PHE A 40 -13.51 -19.62 28.90
N ASP A 41 -14.61 -19.59 28.13
CA ASP A 41 -14.90 -18.54 27.15
C ASP A 41 -15.06 -17.14 27.79
N ASP A 42 -15.55 -17.05 29.02
CA ASP A 42 -15.66 -15.78 29.76
C ASP A 42 -14.36 -15.40 30.47
N LEU A 43 -13.61 -16.39 30.95
CA LEU A 43 -12.29 -16.18 31.54
C LEU A 43 -11.32 -15.61 30.50
N PHE A 44 -11.18 -16.29 29.35
CA PHE A 44 -10.20 -15.88 28.33
C PHE A 44 -10.52 -14.53 27.70
N ILE A 45 -11.81 -14.18 27.47
CA ILE A 45 -12.15 -12.83 26.97
C ILE A 45 -11.91 -11.74 28.03
N SER A 46 -12.06 -12.06 29.32
CA SER A 46 -11.76 -11.12 30.41
C SER A 46 -10.27 -10.88 30.56
N VAL A 47 -9.43 -11.91 30.40
CA VAL A 47 -7.97 -11.76 30.40
C VAL A 47 -7.50 -11.03 29.13
N ALA A 48 -8.06 -11.34 27.95
CA ALA A 48 -7.78 -10.60 26.72
C ALA A 48 -8.14 -9.09 26.84
N LEU A 49 -9.22 -8.75 27.53
CA LEU A 49 -9.56 -7.36 27.85
C LEU A 49 -8.51 -6.69 28.75
N LEU A 50 -8.02 -7.38 29.79
CA LEU A 50 -6.97 -6.84 30.68
C LEU A 50 -5.63 -6.66 29.95
N LEU A 51 -5.30 -7.53 29.00
CA LEU A 51 -4.12 -7.36 28.12
C LEU A 51 -4.32 -6.22 27.11
N SER A 52 -5.54 -6.05 26.58
CA SER A 52 -5.92 -4.91 25.75
C SER A 52 -5.83 -3.58 26.52
N TYR A 53 -6.16 -3.56 27.82
CA TYR A 53 -5.91 -2.38 28.67
C TYR A 53 -4.41 -2.05 28.74
N ALA A 54 -3.53 -3.07 28.84
CA ALA A 54 -2.09 -2.85 28.84
C ALA A 54 -1.59 -2.29 27.48
N GLN A 55 -2.07 -2.81 26.35
CA GLN A 55 -1.80 -2.24 25.02
C GLN A 55 -2.24 -0.77 24.93
N ALA A 56 -3.46 -0.45 25.38
CA ALA A 56 -3.99 0.91 25.36
C ALA A 56 -3.16 1.87 26.24
N ILE A 57 -2.73 1.43 27.43
CA ILE A 57 -1.84 2.21 28.31
C ILE A 57 -0.50 2.46 27.63
N ILE A 58 0.09 1.43 26.99
CA ILE A 58 1.37 1.53 26.27
C ILE A 58 1.28 2.53 25.11
N ILE A 59 0.23 2.46 24.28
CA ILE A 59 0.01 3.38 23.15
C ILE A 59 -0.24 4.80 23.64
N ILE A 60 -1.12 5.01 24.63
CA ILE A 60 -1.44 6.34 25.18
C ILE A 60 -0.20 6.96 25.84
N TRP A 61 0.58 6.19 26.61
CA TRP A 61 1.81 6.66 27.25
C TRP A 61 2.88 7.04 26.24
N GLY A 62 3.14 6.18 25.24
CA GLY A 62 4.08 6.49 24.16
C GLY A 62 3.65 7.71 23.34
N THR A 63 2.34 7.88 23.13
CA THR A 63 1.79 9.05 22.42
C THR A 63 2.01 10.33 23.23
N ALA A 64 1.81 10.28 24.56
CA ALA A 64 2.06 11.39 25.47
C ALA A 64 3.54 11.75 25.61
N ARG A 65 4.46 10.81 25.36
CA ARG A 65 5.91 11.06 25.32
C ARG A 65 6.45 11.46 23.95
N GLY A 66 5.61 11.52 22.91
CA GLY A 66 6.03 11.84 21.54
C GLY A 66 6.86 10.73 20.88
N THR A 67 6.82 9.50 21.39
CA THR A 67 7.45 8.33 20.79
C THR A 67 6.52 7.65 19.78
N VAL A 68 5.23 7.55 20.12
CA VAL A 68 4.17 6.98 19.29
C VAL A 68 3.35 8.11 18.63
N GLY A 69 2.89 7.89 17.41
CA GLY A 69 2.08 8.88 16.67
C GLY A 69 2.86 10.05 16.08
N THR A 70 4.20 9.95 16.06
CA THR A 70 5.15 10.97 15.58
C THR A 70 6.08 10.39 14.52
N THR A 71 6.79 11.25 13.80
CA THR A 71 7.85 10.86 12.86
C THR A 71 9.21 10.80 13.55
N THR A 72 10.06 9.86 13.12
CA THR A 72 11.48 9.84 13.46
C THR A 72 12.18 11.07 12.89
N LEU A 73 13.11 11.65 13.66
CA LEU A 73 13.96 12.74 13.17
C LEU A 73 15.07 12.15 12.30
N GLN A 74 15.19 12.65 11.07
CA GLN A 74 16.26 12.33 10.13
C GLN A 74 17.17 13.54 9.96
N ASN A 75 18.45 13.31 9.71
CA ASN A 75 19.40 14.37 9.40
C ASN A 75 19.09 14.90 7.98
N PRO A 76 18.85 16.21 7.78
CA PRO A 76 18.45 16.77 6.49
C PRO A 76 19.53 16.68 5.41
N GLU A 77 20.80 16.50 5.77
CA GLU A 77 21.93 16.42 4.82
C GLU A 77 22.26 14.97 4.43
N THR A 78 21.99 14.00 5.30
CA THR A 78 22.42 12.59 5.12
C THR A 78 21.29 11.58 5.13
N GLY A 79 20.03 11.99 5.36
CA GLY A 79 18.86 11.11 5.51
C GLY A 79 18.89 10.19 6.75
N ALA A 80 20.05 10.06 7.41
CA ALA A 80 20.28 9.13 8.49
C ALA A 80 19.40 9.44 9.72
N ILE A 81 18.88 8.38 10.34
CA ILE A 81 18.13 8.46 11.59
C ILE A 81 18.97 9.15 12.66
N ILE A 82 18.47 10.27 13.18
CA ILE A 82 19.02 10.87 14.40
C ILE A 82 18.50 9.99 15.55
N VAL A 83 19.35 9.07 16.02
CA VAL A 83 19.00 8.15 17.11
C VAL A 83 18.92 8.93 18.42
N THR A 84 17.72 9.42 18.74
CA THR A 84 17.45 10.05 20.04
C THR A 84 16.99 9.00 21.06
N HIS A 85 16.76 9.43 22.30
CA HIS A 85 16.18 8.58 23.34
C HIS A 85 14.84 7.94 22.90
N HIS A 86 14.06 8.64 22.09
CA HIS A 86 12.72 8.20 21.66
C HIS A 86 12.75 7.02 20.67
N GLU A 87 13.77 6.91 19.82
CA GLU A 87 13.99 5.76 18.94
C GLU A 87 14.25 4.47 19.75
N VAL A 88 14.94 4.60 20.90
CA VAL A 88 15.14 3.49 21.85
C VAL A 88 13.83 3.16 22.57
N GLU A 89 13.12 4.18 23.08
CA GLU A 89 11.84 3.99 23.76
C GLU A 89 10.79 3.31 22.89
N ILE A 90 10.61 3.72 21.62
CA ILE A 90 9.62 3.05 20.75
C ILE A 90 10.00 1.59 20.47
N SER A 91 11.29 1.26 20.37
CA SER A 91 11.74 -0.12 20.18
C SER A 91 11.37 -1.01 21.38
N HIS A 92 11.50 -0.50 22.61
CA HIS A 92 11.07 -1.21 23.83
C HIS A 92 9.54 -1.30 23.95
N ILE A 93 8.83 -0.21 23.65
CA ILE A 93 7.36 -0.12 23.62
C ILE A 93 6.77 -1.13 22.62
N ALA A 94 7.32 -1.18 21.40
CA ALA A 94 6.86 -2.07 20.33
C ALA A 94 7.06 -3.55 20.68
N PHE A 95 8.21 -3.92 21.23
CA PHE A 95 8.44 -5.29 21.71
C PHE A 95 7.44 -5.71 22.79
N LEU A 96 7.20 -4.87 23.81
CA LEU A 96 6.22 -5.16 24.85
C LEU A 96 4.81 -5.29 24.27
N SER A 97 4.44 -4.41 23.33
CA SER A 97 3.17 -4.47 22.62
C SER A 97 3.03 -5.77 21.81
N GLN A 98 4.08 -6.20 21.07
CA GLN A 98 4.11 -7.44 20.29
C GLN A 98 3.83 -8.67 21.17
N VAL A 99 4.54 -8.80 22.30
CA VAL A 99 4.38 -9.94 23.24
C VAL A 99 2.97 -9.98 23.83
N ILE A 100 2.43 -8.83 24.24
CA ILE A 100 1.06 -8.73 24.77
C ILE A 100 0.02 -9.05 23.69
N SER A 101 0.26 -8.63 22.44
CA SER A 101 -0.63 -8.86 21.30
C SER A 101 -0.79 -10.35 21.00
N ILE A 102 0.31 -11.11 20.88
CA ILE A 102 0.30 -12.57 20.63
C ILE A 102 -0.60 -13.30 21.63
N VAL A 103 -0.45 -12.99 22.93
CA VAL A 103 -1.25 -13.63 24.00
C VAL A 103 -2.72 -13.17 23.94
N THR A 104 -2.97 -11.91 23.58
CA THR A 104 -4.33 -11.36 23.42
C THR A 104 -5.08 -12.06 22.29
N TYR A 105 -4.48 -12.20 21.10
CA TYR A 105 -5.09 -12.90 19.96
C TYR A 105 -5.34 -14.37 20.25
N GLY A 106 -4.38 -15.05 20.90
CA GLY A 106 -4.53 -16.45 21.32
C GLY A 106 -5.73 -16.65 22.26
N LEU A 107 -5.83 -15.87 23.33
CA LEU A 107 -6.95 -15.93 24.28
C LEU A 107 -8.29 -15.56 23.66
N LEU A 108 -8.30 -14.57 22.75
CA LEU A 108 -9.47 -14.19 21.97
C LEU A 108 -9.99 -15.33 21.08
N LYS A 109 -9.10 -15.93 20.28
CA LYS A 109 -9.40 -17.05 19.38
C LYS A 109 -9.90 -18.27 20.17
N LEU A 110 -9.28 -18.57 21.32
CA LEU A 110 -9.74 -19.64 22.21
C LEU A 110 -11.10 -19.33 22.86
N SER A 111 -11.36 -18.09 23.28
CA SER A 111 -12.68 -17.67 23.77
C SER A 111 -13.77 -17.90 22.71
N VAL A 112 -13.53 -17.49 21.46
CA VAL A 112 -14.48 -17.65 20.35
C VAL A 112 -14.71 -19.13 20.03
N LEU A 113 -13.66 -19.96 19.95
CA LEU A 113 -13.79 -21.40 19.72
C LEU A 113 -14.55 -22.12 20.84
N ILE A 114 -14.28 -21.81 22.11
CA ILE A 114 -15.00 -22.40 23.25
C ILE A 114 -16.47 -21.92 23.28
N LEU A 115 -16.72 -20.65 22.97
CA LEU A 115 -18.07 -20.10 22.82
C LEU A 115 -18.85 -20.81 21.71
N PHE A 116 -18.25 -21.03 20.54
CA PHE A 116 -18.89 -21.77 19.45
C PHE A 116 -19.17 -23.24 19.84
N ARG A 117 -18.25 -23.92 20.55
CA ARG A 117 -18.48 -25.28 21.08
C ARG A 117 -19.59 -25.35 22.14
N ARG A 118 -19.91 -24.24 22.79
CA ARG A 118 -21.05 -24.10 23.72
C ARG A 118 -22.38 -23.78 23.01
N ILE A 119 -22.34 -23.29 21.77
CA ILE A 119 -23.52 -22.94 20.96
C ILE A 119 -23.89 -24.05 19.98
N PHE A 120 -22.90 -24.67 19.31
CA PHE A 120 -23.10 -25.67 18.27
C PHE A 120 -22.73 -27.08 18.75
N ILE A 121 -23.69 -27.99 18.72
CA ILE A 121 -23.53 -29.38 19.17
C ILE A 121 -23.41 -30.30 17.95
N GLY A 122 -22.27 -30.96 17.78
CA GLY A 122 -22.06 -31.95 16.71
C GLY A 122 -20.73 -32.68 16.82
N LYS A 123 -20.66 -33.94 16.37
CA LYS A 123 -19.44 -34.77 16.46
C LYS A 123 -18.30 -34.19 15.61
N ILE A 124 -18.55 -33.93 14.31
CA ILE A 124 -17.59 -33.33 13.39
C ILE A 124 -17.15 -31.95 13.90
N PHE A 125 -18.10 -31.12 14.34
CA PHE A 125 -17.82 -29.79 14.87
C PHE A 125 -16.87 -29.82 16.07
N ASN A 126 -17.09 -30.72 17.03
CA ASN A 126 -16.20 -30.88 18.18
C ASN A 126 -14.79 -31.33 17.78
N ILE A 127 -14.64 -32.22 16.80
CA ILE A 127 -13.32 -32.65 16.31
C ILE A 127 -12.59 -31.47 15.65
N VAL A 128 -13.23 -30.78 14.70
CA VAL A 128 -12.64 -29.65 13.97
C VAL A 128 -12.28 -28.50 14.90
N SER A 129 -13.14 -28.17 15.87
CA SER A 129 -12.86 -27.09 16.84
C SER A 129 -11.82 -27.47 17.90
N ILE A 130 -11.66 -28.75 18.25
CA ILE A 130 -10.52 -29.20 19.07
C ILE A 130 -9.21 -29.06 18.27
N ILE A 131 -9.18 -29.48 17.01
CA ILE A 131 -8.01 -29.32 16.13
C ILE A 131 -7.64 -27.83 16.00
N ALA A 132 -8.63 -26.97 15.76
CA ALA A 132 -8.41 -25.51 15.68
C ALA A 132 -7.93 -24.92 17.01
N MET A 133 -8.44 -25.38 18.16
CA MET A 133 -7.92 -24.97 19.48
C MET A 133 -6.44 -25.38 19.64
N THR A 134 -6.07 -26.61 19.25
CA THR A 134 -4.67 -27.08 19.30
C THR A 134 -3.77 -26.26 18.38
N ILE A 135 -4.23 -25.93 17.17
CA ILE A 135 -3.49 -25.05 16.24
C ILE A 135 -3.29 -23.66 16.86
N VAL A 136 -4.33 -23.03 17.42
CA VAL A 136 -4.24 -21.71 18.05
C VAL A 136 -3.33 -21.69 19.28
N VAL A 137 -3.38 -22.73 20.13
CA VAL A 137 -2.45 -22.87 21.28
C VAL A 137 -1.01 -23.03 20.78
N GLY A 138 -0.77 -23.93 19.82
CA GLY A 138 0.56 -24.14 19.24
C GLY A 138 1.12 -22.87 18.62
N TRP A 139 0.34 -22.20 17.77
CA TRP A 139 0.65 -20.91 17.16
C TRP A 139 1.02 -19.84 18.20
N SER A 140 0.19 -19.64 19.22
CA SER A 140 0.43 -18.63 20.26
C SER A 140 1.70 -18.92 21.06
N VAL A 141 1.94 -20.19 21.42
CA VAL A 141 3.14 -20.60 22.17
C VAL A 141 4.41 -20.48 21.32
N SER A 142 4.36 -20.92 20.06
CA SER A 142 5.48 -20.82 19.12
C SER A 142 5.87 -19.36 18.86
N PHE A 143 4.92 -18.48 18.54
CA PHE A 143 5.24 -17.07 18.30
C PHE A 143 5.62 -16.31 19.57
N PHE A 144 5.03 -16.63 20.73
CA PHE A 144 5.47 -16.07 22.00
C PHE A 144 6.96 -16.35 22.25
N PHE A 145 7.39 -17.62 22.15
CA PHE A 145 8.81 -17.94 22.34
C PHE A 145 9.70 -17.43 21.20
N ALA A 146 9.24 -17.41 19.95
CA ALA A 146 9.99 -16.83 18.84
C ALA A 146 10.27 -15.33 19.05
N THR A 147 9.29 -14.55 19.49
CA THR A 147 9.46 -13.12 19.80
C THR A 147 10.34 -12.91 21.05
N ILE A 148 10.21 -13.73 22.10
CA ILE A 148 11.09 -13.66 23.28
C ILE A 148 12.56 -13.98 22.92
N PHE A 149 12.81 -14.88 21.98
CA PHE A 149 14.15 -15.32 21.56
C PHE A 149 14.58 -14.78 20.18
N GLN A 150 13.98 -13.69 19.68
CA GLN A 150 14.25 -13.14 18.34
C GLN A 150 15.68 -12.60 18.12
N CYS A 151 16.50 -12.54 19.18
CA CYS A 151 17.94 -12.21 19.14
C CYS A 151 18.83 -13.43 19.46
N GLY A 152 18.31 -14.65 19.28
CA GLY A 152 19.01 -15.90 19.52
C GLY A 152 19.51 -16.07 20.97
N THR A 153 20.76 -16.49 21.12
CA THR A 153 21.38 -16.84 22.41
C THR A 153 21.68 -15.64 23.32
N LYS A 154 21.46 -14.40 22.85
CA LYS A 154 21.68 -13.17 23.63
C LYS A 154 20.45 -12.24 23.57
N PRO A 155 19.36 -12.55 24.31
CA PRO A 155 18.18 -11.68 24.39
C PRO A 155 18.49 -10.26 24.85
N SER A 156 19.61 -10.03 25.56
CA SER A 156 20.04 -8.69 26.00
C SER A 156 20.22 -7.67 24.87
N TRP A 157 20.46 -8.10 23.63
CA TRP A 157 20.54 -7.19 22.48
C TRP A 157 19.20 -6.51 22.16
N LEU A 158 18.07 -7.15 22.50
CA LEU A 158 16.72 -6.62 22.29
C LEU A 158 16.47 -5.28 22.99
N TRP A 159 17.07 -5.07 24.16
CA TRP A 159 16.94 -3.84 24.94
C TRP A 159 18.08 -2.85 24.70
N SER A 160 18.97 -3.14 23.74
CA SER A 160 20.07 -2.25 23.35
C SER A 160 19.60 -1.19 22.33
N SER A 161 20.52 -0.57 21.57
CA SER A 161 20.15 0.47 20.61
C SER A 161 19.44 -0.12 19.38
N PRO A 162 18.54 0.62 18.70
CA PRO A 162 17.84 0.14 17.50
C PRO A 162 18.78 -0.34 16.38
N LYS A 163 19.99 0.24 16.29
CA LYS A 163 21.05 -0.23 15.38
C LYS A 163 21.55 -1.63 15.78
N ALA A 164 21.81 -1.87 17.05
CA ALA A 164 22.23 -3.18 17.54
C ALA A 164 21.12 -4.24 17.47
N VAL A 165 19.84 -3.87 17.65
CA VAL A 165 18.70 -4.75 17.36
C VAL A 165 18.69 -5.15 15.89
N ALA A 166 18.83 -4.19 14.97
CA ALA A 166 18.86 -4.48 13.53
C ALA A 166 20.07 -5.33 13.11
N THR A 167 21.24 -5.20 13.76
CA THR A 167 22.44 -5.98 13.45
C THR A 167 22.43 -7.39 14.07
N TYR A 168 21.96 -7.57 15.31
CA TYR A 168 22.09 -8.83 16.05
C TYR A 168 20.80 -9.64 16.18
N CYS A 169 19.66 -9.10 15.75
CA CYS A 169 18.36 -9.77 15.78
C CYS A 169 17.77 -9.86 14.35
N ALA A 170 18.61 -10.16 13.34
CA ALA A 170 18.30 -10.03 11.91
C ALA A 170 16.93 -10.61 11.49
N ASP A 171 16.52 -11.74 12.07
CA ASP A 171 15.27 -12.41 11.73
C ASP A 171 14.00 -11.75 12.31
N TYR A 172 14.10 -10.71 13.15
CA TYR A 172 12.95 -10.20 13.91
C TYR A 172 11.79 -9.70 13.02
N LYS A 173 12.10 -9.08 11.88
CA LYS A 173 11.09 -8.63 10.91
C LYS A 173 10.45 -9.80 10.15
N TYR A 174 11.20 -10.86 9.83
CA TYR A 174 10.63 -12.10 9.28
C TYR A 174 9.75 -12.83 10.29
N ILE A 175 10.11 -12.81 11.58
CA ILE A 175 9.27 -13.33 12.68
C ILE A 175 7.98 -12.51 12.81
N GLN A 176 8.03 -11.17 12.72
CA GLN A 176 6.84 -10.32 12.71
C GLN A 176 5.94 -10.57 11.48
N LEU A 177 6.51 -10.70 10.27
CA LEU A 177 5.75 -11.00 9.06
C LEU A 177 5.11 -12.39 9.12
N GLY A 178 5.86 -13.40 9.56
CA GLY A 178 5.38 -14.76 9.79
C GLY A 178 4.27 -14.82 10.84
N HIS A 179 4.38 -14.02 11.91
CA HIS A 179 3.31 -13.83 12.89
C HIS A 179 2.07 -13.24 12.20
N ALA A 180 2.18 -12.05 11.63
CA ALA A 180 1.01 -11.32 11.10
C ALA A 180 0.27 -12.07 9.97
N THR A 181 1.00 -12.78 9.11
CA THR A 181 0.40 -13.61 8.03
C THR A 181 -0.30 -14.86 8.58
N SER A 182 0.27 -15.55 9.57
CA SER A 182 -0.38 -16.70 10.20
C SER A 182 -1.50 -16.33 11.19
N ASP A 183 -1.48 -15.10 11.73
CA ASP A 183 -2.56 -14.49 12.50
C ASP A 183 -3.83 -14.37 11.62
N VAL A 184 -3.70 -13.81 10.40
CA VAL A 184 -4.77 -13.76 9.39
C VAL A 184 -5.24 -15.17 8.98
N ALA A 185 -4.33 -16.12 8.78
CA ALA A 185 -4.70 -17.49 8.43
C ALA A 185 -5.51 -18.20 9.55
N THR A 186 -5.14 -17.98 10.81
CA THR A 186 -5.87 -18.53 11.97
C THR A 186 -7.18 -17.80 12.26
N ASP A 187 -7.27 -16.51 11.94
CA ASP A 187 -8.52 -15.73 11.91
C ASP A 187 -9.54 -16.38 10.97
N LEU A 188 -9.15 -16.56 9.70
CA LEU A 188 -10.00 -17.16 8.67
C LEU A 188 -10.43 -18.59 9.04
N LEU A 189 -9.53 -19.39 9.61
CA LEU A 189 -9.86 -20.72 10.15
C LEU A 189 -10.98 -20.65 11.21
N VAL A 190 -10.88 -19.75 12.20
CA VAL A 190 -11.89 -19.58 13.25
C VAL A 190 -13.22 -19.07 12.68
N LEU A 191 -13.19 -18.18 11.69
CA LEU A 191 -14.39 -17.63 11.04
C LEU A 191 -15.11 -18.64 10.15
N PHE A 192 -14.40 -19.50 9.42
CA PHE A 192 -15.03 -20.48 8.52
C PHE A 192 -15.67 -21.66 9.25
N ILE A 193 -15.12 -22.10 10.39
CA ILE A 193 -15.58 -23.26 11.18
C ILE A 193 -17.11 -23.33 11.43
N PRO A 194 -17.82 -22.26 11.85
CA PRO A 194 -19.27 -22.32 12.07
C PRO A 194 -20.15 -22.20 10.80
N LEU A 195 -19.64 -21.69 9.67
CA LEU A 195 -20.47 -21.37 8.51
C LEU A 195 -21.25 -22.57 7.92
N PRO A 196 -20.65 -23.77 7.71
CA PRO A 196 -21.36 -24.91 7.13
C PRO A 196 -22.52 -25.43 7.97
N ILE A 197 -22.55 -25.11 9.28
CA ILE A 197 -23.67 -25.43 10.18
C ILE A 197 -24.75 -24.37 10.05
N ILE A 198 -24.37 -23.09 10.06
CA ILE A 198 -25.31 -21.96 9.96
C ILE A 198 -26.07 -21.99 8.62
N TRP A 199 -25.41 -22.38 7.52
CA TRP A 199 -26.06 -22.53 6.21
C TRP A 199 -27.08 -23.67 6.16
N LYS A 200 -26.96 -24.69 7.02
CA LYS A 200 -27.87 -25.86 7.07
C LYS A 200 -28.96 -25.74 8.13
N LEU A 201 -28.94 -24.69 8.96
CA LEU A 201 -29.84 -24.55 10.10
C LEU A 201 -30.92 -23.49 9.82
N GLN A 202 -32.20 -23.89 9.87
CA GLN A 202 -33.33 -22.98 9.71
C GLN A 202 -33.50 -22.09 10.96
N MET A 203 -32.71 -21.02 11.03
CA MET A 203 -32.72 -20.07 12.15
C MET A 203 -33.67 -18.89 11.88
N THR A 204 -34.26 -18.34 12.94
CA THR A 204 -35.05 -17.10 12.87
C THR A 204 -34.19 -15.92 12.39
N MET A 205 -34.79 -14.90 11.76
CA MET A 205 -34.02 -13.76 11.22
C MET A 205 -33.23 -13.00 12.31
N SER A 206 -33.73 -12.98 13.54
CA SER A 206 -33.03 -12.50 14.75
C SER A 206 -31.71 -13.25 15.03
N GLN A 207 -31.68 -14.56 14.84
CA GLN A 207 -30.45 -15.37 14.96
C GLN A 207 -29.52 -15.12 13.77
N LYS A 208 -30.07 -15.09 12.54
CA LYS A 208 -29.31 -14.86 11.32
C LYS A 208 -28.59 -13.50 11.37
N LEU A 209 -29.29 -12.42 11.73
CA LEU A 209 -28.72 -11.08 11.87
C LEU A 209 -27.61 -11.04 12.93
N SER A 210 -27.87 -11.59 14.13
CA SER A 210 -26.88 -11.63 15.21
C SER A 210 -25.61 -12.42 14.86
N LEU A 211 -25.70 -13.42 13.97
CA LEU A 211 -24.55 -14.15 13.46
C LEU A 211 -23.85 -13.38 12.32
N MET A 212 -24.60 -12.76 11.41
CA MET A 212 -24.02 -11.91 10.35
C MET A 212 -23.18 -10.76 10.93
N CYS A 213 -23.64 -10.09 12.00
CA CYS A 213 -22.84 -9.05 12.65
C CYS A 213 -21.50 -9.57 13.22
N VAL A 214 -21.45 -10.82 13.67
CA VAL A 214 -20.21 -11.46 14.17
C VAL A 214 -19.25 -11.73 13.01
N PHE A 215 -19.74 -12.23 11.87
CA PHE A 215 -18.89 -12.43 10.69
C PHE A 215 -18.43 -11.12 10.05
N VAL A 216 -19.27 -10.08 10.04
CA VAL A 216 -18.89 -8.75 9.52
C VAL A 216 -17.81 -8.11 10.40
N LEU A 217 -17.98 -8.08 11.73
CA LEU A 217 -16.91 -7.57 12.61
C LEU A 217 -15.66 -8.46 12.60
N GLY A 218 -15.83 -9.78 12.47
CA GLY A 218 -14.71 -10.71 12.27
C GLY A 218 -13.90 -10.38 11.01
N TYR A 219 -14.58 -10.20 9.88
CA TYR A 219 -13.92 -9.83 8.61
C TYR A 219 -13.27 -8.44 8.66
N ILE A 220 -13.85 -7.49 9.41
CA ILE A 220 -13.22 -6.18 9.68
C ILE A 220 -11.96 -6.33 10.56
N SER A 221 -11.99 -7.23 11.55
CA SER A 221 -10.82 -7.59 12.36
C SER A 221 -9.70 -8.16 11.48
N THR A 222 -10.02 -9.13 10.62
CA THR A 222 -9.05 -9.72 9.67
C THR A 222 -8.57 -8.72 8.62
N ALA A 223 -9.38 -7.73 8.24
CA ALA A 223 -8.95 -6.62 7.37
C ALA A 223 -7.96 -5.68 8.08
N ALA A 224 -8.15 -5.37 9.36
CA ALA A 224 -7.18 -4.64 10.18
C ALA A 224 -5.86 -5.43 10.34
N ALA A 225 -5.96 -6.74 10.57
CA ALA A 225 -4.82 -7.66 10.59
C ALA A 225 -4.07 -7.68 9.25
N THR A 226 -4.79 -7.60 8.13
CA THR A 226 -4.22 -7.52 6.78
C THR A 226 -3.54 -6.17 6.52
N ALA A 227 -4.11 -5.05 6.99
CA ALA A 227 -3.45 -3.75 6.93
C ALA A 227 -2.11 -3.74 7.68
N ARG A 228 -2.05 -4.39 8.86
CA ARG A 228 -0.80 -4.61 9.61
C ARG A 228 0.26 -5.37 8.81
N ILE A 229 -0.11 -6.37 8.00
CA ILE A 229 0.82 -7.06 7.09
C ILE A 229 1.41 -6.08 6.07
N VAL A 230 0.60 -5.19 5.47
CA VAL A 230 1.07 -4.19 4.50
C VAL A 230 2.11 -3.26 5.12
N PHE A 231 1.92 -2.81 6.37
CA PHE A 231 2.91 -1.98 7.05
C PHE A 231 4.21 -2.72 7.38
N ILE A 232 4.14 -3.98 7.83
CA ILE A 232 5.34 -4.81 8.10
C ILE A 232 6.11 -5.11 6.80
N TYR A 233 5.39 -5.30 5.69
CA TYR A 233 5.99 -5.51 4.36
C TYR A 233 6.68 -4.23 3.85
N ASP A 234 6.02 -3.06 3.99
CA ASP A 234 6.57 -1.75 3.65
C ASP A 234 7.85 -1.44 4.45
N ASP A 235 7.87 -1.72 5.76
CA ASP A 235 9.06 -1.56 6.63
C ASP A 235 10.16 -2.59 6.36
N LEU A 236 9.83 -3.84 5.97
CA LEU A 236 10.80 -4.83 5.52
C LEU A 236 11.58 -4.34 4.28
N TYR A 237 10.89 -3.79 3.28
CA TYR A 237 11.53 -3.27 2.07
C TYR A 237 12.26 -1.95 2.32
N LYS A 238 11.72 -1.04 3.14
CA LYS A 238 12.36 0.25 3.49
C LYS A 238 13.54 0.11 4.44
N THR A 239 13.62 -0.97 5.22
CA THR A 239 14.79 -1.25 6.05
C THR A 239 16.07 -1.42 5.20
N THR A 240 15.94 -1.88 3.95
CA THR A 240 17.04 -1.97 2.97
C THR A 240 17.43 -0.61 2.37
N THR A 241 16.55 0.40 2.40
CA THR A 241 16.72 1.66 1.65
C THR A 241 17.09 2.88 2.50
N GLY A 242 17.49 2.65 3.75
CA GLY A 242 18.13 3.62 4.66
C GLY A 242 17.18 4.61 5.35
N ALA A 243 16.18 5.12 4.65
CA ALA A 243 15.27 6.16 5.13
C ALA A 243 14.11 5.60 5.97
N ARG A 244 14.41 5.10 7.17
CA ARG A 244 13.40 4.55 8.10
C ARG A 244 12.65 5.65 8.85
N ASN A 245 11.32 5.56 8.92
CA ASN A 245 10.49 6.28 9.87
C ASN A 245 10.09 5.35 11.02
N LEU A 246 11.09 4.89 11.78
CA LEU A 246 10.95 3.88 12.85
C LEU A 246 9.78 4.16 13.80
N ARG A 247 9.55 5.44 14.17
CA ARG A 247 8.42 5.80 15.02
C ARG A 247 7.07 5.59 14.33
N GLY A 248 6.90 6.02 13.08
CA GLY A 248 5.65 5.87 12.35
C GLY A 248 5.35 4.42 11.95
N GLU A 249 6.38 3.67 11.58
CA GLU A 249 6.32 2.24 11.22
C GLU A 249 5.80 1.41 12.40
N GLU A 250 6.54 1.41 13.52
CA GLU A 250 6.16 0.64 14.72
C GLU A 250 4.86 1.20 15.36
N THR A 251 4.57 2.51 15.24
CA THR A 251 3.25 3.09 15.60
C THR A 251 2.12 2.41 14.83
N ASN A 252 2.21 2.33 13.50
CA ASN A 252 1.15 1.73 12.68
C ASN A 252 0.97 0.24 13.00
N VAL A 253 2.05 -0.51 13.20
CA VAL A 253 1.98 -1.94 13.57
C VAL A 253 1.26 -2.13 14.91
N MET A 254 1.62 -1.36 15.94
CA MET A 254 0.95 -1.40 17.24
C MET A 254 -0.52 -0.97 17.15
N LEU A 255 -0.82 0.10 16.41
CA LEU A 255 -2.16 0.66 16.35
C LEU A 255 -3.13 -0.27 15.62
N TRP A 256 -2.74 -0.82 14.47
CA TRP A 256 -3.60 -1.75 13.71
C TRP A 256 -3.77 -3.10 14.43
N GLY A 257 -2.75 -3.59 15.13
CA GLY A 257 -2.89 -4.75 16.02
C GLY A 257 -3.84 -4.49 17.20
N TYR A 258 -3.83 -3.28 17.76
CA TYR A 258 -4.80 -2.90 18.79
C TYR A 258 -6.23 -2.73 18.24
N VAL A 259 -6.39 -2.24 17.00
CA VAL A 259 -7.68 -2.19 16.29
C VAL A 259 -8.25 -3.59 16.09
N GLU A 260 -7.44 -4.52 15.58
CA GLU A 260 -7.75 -5.95 15.45
C GLU A 260 -8.20 -6.56 16.79
N ALA A 261 -7.41 -6.39 17.86
CA ALA A 261 -7.76 -6.88 19.19
C ALA A 261 -9.11 -6.31 19.69
N GLY A 262 -9.31 -4.99 19.61
CA GLY A 262 -10.53 -4.34 20.08
C GLY A 262 -11.78 -4.75 19.30
N VAL A 263 -11.72 -4.74 17.96
CA VAL A 263 -12.84 -5.16 17.10
C VAL A 263 -13.17 -6.64 17.35
N GLY A 264 -12.16 -7.49 17.47
CA GLY A 264 -12.35 -8.91 17.80
C GLY A 264 -12.99 -9.13 19.18
N ILE A 265 -12.60 -8.39 20.23
CA ILE A 265 -13.18 -8.52 21.58
C ILE A 265 -14.68 -8.15 21.55
N ILE A 266 -15.02 -7.08 20.83
CA ILE A 266 -16.42 -6.64 20.65
C ILE A 266 -17.21 -7.71 19.88
N ALA A 267 -16.67 -8.23 18.78
CA ALA A 267 -17.27 -9.29 17.97
C ALA A 267 -17.54 -10.57 18.79
N ALA A 268 -16.56 -11.00 19.60
CA ALA A 268 -16.66 -12.18 20.46
C ALA A 268 -17.73 -12.04 21.56
N CYS A 269 -18.15 -10.81 21.91
CA CYS A 269 -19.23 -10.58 22.86
C CYS A 269 -20.62 -10.63 22.22
N LEU A 270 -20.79 -10.20 20.96
CA LEU A 270 -22.10 -10.06 20.30
C LEU A 270 -23.05 -11.28 20.43
N PRO A 271 -22.62 -12.56 20.31
CA PRO A 271 -23.52 -13.71 20.46
C PRO A 271 -24.23 -13.76 21.82
N THR A 272 -23.55 -13.25 22.86
CA THR A 272 -24.09 -13.17 24.22
C THR A 272 -24.97 -11.95 24.46
N LEU A 273 -24.77 -10.87 23.69
CA LEU A 273 -25.54 -9.62 23.79
C LEU A 273 -26.90 -9.68 23.09
N ARG A 274 -27.13 -10.71 22.25
CA ARG A 274 -28.39 -10.97 21.53
C ARG A 274 -29.70 -10.76 22.34
N PRO A 275 -29.81 -11.07 23.65
CA PRO A 275 -31.04 -10.82 24.41
C PRO A 275 -31.44 -9.34 24.49
N LEU A 276 -30.48 -8.41 24.54
CA LEU A 276 -30.75 -6.97 24.56
C LEU A 276 -31.31 -6.48 23.22
N LEU A 277 -30.76 -7.01 22.10
CA LEU A 277 -31.17 -6.65 20.74
C LEU A 277 -32.59 -7.09 20.36
N ASN A 278 -33.26 -7.91 21.19
CA ASN A 278 -34.54 -8.53 20.87
C ASN A 278 -35.66 -8.20 21.87
N SER A 279 -35.50 -7.12 22.65
CA SER A 279 -36.47 -6.50 23.59
C SER A 279 -37.18 -7.38 24.64
N ARG A 280 -37.02 -8.71 24.62
CA ARG A 280 -37.60 -9.69 25.57
C ARG A 280 -36.88 -9.72 26.93
N MET A 281 -36.47 -8.55 27.42
CA MET A 281 -35.92 -8.35 28.76
C MET A 281 -37.01 -7.65 29.60
N PRO A 282 -37.29 -8.09 30.84
CA PRO A 282 -38.19 -7.36 31.73
C PRO A 282 -37.81 -5.89 31.86
N GLU A 283 -38.80 -4.99 31.86
CA GLU A 283 -38.58 -3.53 31.81
C GLU A 283 -37.70 -3.02 32.96
N SER A 284 -37.78 -3.64 34.13
CA SER A 284 -36.91 -3.39 35.28
C SER A 284 -35.42 -3.50 34.93
N ILE A 285 -35.03 -4.40 34.03
CA ILE A 285 -33.65 -4.58 33.58
C ILE A 285 -33.28 -3.54 32.54
N VAL A 286 -34.18 -3.22 31.60
CA VAL A 286 -33.99 -2.15 30.61
C VAL A 286 -33.77 -0.80 31.32
N ASN A 287 -34.57 -0.53 32.34
CA ASN A 287 -34.47 0.67 33.16
C ASN A 287 -33.21 0.68 34.06
N SER A 288 -32.78 -0.49 34.57
CA SER A 288 -31.52 -0.65 35.32
C SER A 288 -30.25 -0.48 34.46
N VAL A 289 -30.33 -0.76 33.15
CA VAL A 289 -29.24 -0.49 32.20
C VAL A 289 -29.26 0.97 31.75
N ARG A 290 -30.46 1.52 31.45
CA ARG A 290 -30.62 2.94 31.12
C ARG A 290 -30.13 3.86 32.23
N SER A 291 -30.49 3.61 33.50
CA SER A 291 -30.09 4.47 34.63
C SER A 291 -28.57 4.49 34.85
N LYS A 292 -27.89 3.36 34.63
CA LYS A 292 -26.41 3.28 34.71
C LYS A 292 -25.72 3.97 33.53
N LEU A 293 -26.34 3.98 32.34
CA LEU A 293 -25.83 4.70 31.18
C LEU A 293 -26.08 6.22 31.29
N SER A 294 -27.23 6.66 31.78
CA SER A 294 -27.53 8.09 31.98
C SER A 294 -26.66 8.73 33.06
N LEU A 295 -26.24 7.96 34.07
CA LEU A 295 -25.25 8.42 35.07
C LEU A 295 -23.88 8.73 34.47
N ALA A 296 -23.55 8.23 33.28
CA ALA A 296 -22.31 8.56 32.57
C ALA A 296 -22.43 9.84 31.71
N SER A 297 -23.64 10.29 31.36
CA SER A 297 -23.85 11.48 30.50
C SER A 297 -24.18 12.76 31.28
N VAL A 298 -24.57 12.67 32.55
CA VAL A 298 -24.94 13.84 33.38
C VAL A 298 -23.81 14.21 34.34
N ARG A 299 -22.72 14.78 33.80
CA ARG A 299 -21.70 15.47 34.60
C ARG A 299 -21.10 16.70 33.89
N SER A 300 -21.97 17.49 33.27
CA SER A 300 -21.64 18.84 32.79
C SER A 300 -22.83 19.77 33.05
N ARG A 301 -22.54 21.00 33.48
CA ARG A 301 -23.49 22.06 33.87
C ARG A 301 -24.54 21.66 34.91
N ASP A 302 -24.30 22.08 36.14
CA ASP A 302 -25.27 22.95 36.80
C ASP A 302 -24.53 24.15 37.41
N ASN A 303 -25.15 25.33 37.40
CA ASN A 303 -24.58 26.54 37.98
C ASN A 303 -25.66 27.56 38.36
N SER A 304 -25.66 27.96 39.64
CA SER A 304 -26.32 29.16 40.17
C SER A 304 -27.84 29.29 39.96
N LYS A 305 -28.62 28.66 40.87
CA LYS A 305 -29.78 29.25 41.59
C LYS A 305 -30.26 28.27 42.67
N GLY A 306 -30.85 28.71 43.78
CA GLY A 306 -31.15 30.10 44.15
C GLY A 306 -32.32 30.31 45.12
N SER A 307 -32.52 29.42 46.11
CA SER A 307 -33.36 29.58 47.31
C SER A 307 -34.82 30.08 47.18
N ARG A 308 -35.81 29.23 47.55
CA ARG A 308 -36.96 29.49 48.49
C ARG A 308 -38.10 28.47 48.32
N GLY A 309 -38.91 28.26 49.38
CA GLY A 309 -40.11 27.39 49.40
C GLY A 309 -39.75 25.89 49.47
N LEU A 310 -40.06 25.08 50.49
CA LEU A 310 -41.07 25.05 51.57
C LEU A 310 -42.54 24.82 51.15
N HIS A 311 -43.07 23.73 51.73
CA HIS A 311 -44.46 23.43 52.14
C HIS A 311 -45.39 22.51 51.29
N SER A 312 -45.61 21.31 51.86
CA SER A 312 -46.85 20.53 52.05
C SER A 312 -47.67 19.87 50.91
N SER A 313 -47.93 18.58 51.17
CA SER A 313 -49.24 17.89 51.13
C SER A 313 -49.93 17.50 49.82
N GLU A 314 -49.92 16.18 49.59
CA GLU A 314 -51.11 15.31 49.61
C GLU A 314 -52.30 15.57 48.64
N SER A 315 -52.40 14.63 47.69
CA SER A 315 -53.50 13.64 47.60
C SER A 315 -54.59 13.76 46.52
N HIS A 316 -55.15 12.57 46.23
CA HIS A 316 -56.35 12.20 45.47
C HIS A 316 -56.51 12.58 43.97
N GLU A 317 -56.74 11.52 43.19
CA GLU A 317 -57.93 11.28 42.34
C GLU A 317 -58.78 12.50 41.90
N LEU A 318 -59.28 12.57 40.66
CA LEU A 318 -60.10 11.52 40.04
C LEU A 318 -60.11 11.56 38.50
N GLN A 319 -60.84 10.60 37.89
CA GLN A 319 -61.15 10.54 36.45
C GLN A 319 -62.22 11.56 36.04
N ILE A 320 -62.33 11.90 34.73
CA ILE A 320 -63.56 11.74 33.92
C ILE A 320 -63.33 12.07 32.41
N PHE A 321 -64.29 11.68 31.58
CA PHE A 321 -64.32 11.65 30.11
C PHE A 321 -64.50 13.00 29.39
N GLY A 322 -64.11 13.01 28.10
CA GLY A 322 -64.79 13.74 27.01
C GLY A 322 -64.16 15.07 26.55
N ASP A 323 -64.39 15.55 25.33
CA ASP A 323 -64.93 14.92 24.10
C ASP A 323 -64.66 15.81 22.85
N SER A 324 -64.97 15.33 21.64
CA SER A 324 -65.33 16.12 20.43
C SER A 324 -64.29 17.13 19.86
N SER A 325 -63.71 16.83 18.68
CA SER A 325 -64.12 17.43 17.37
C SER A 325 -63.10 18.48 16.85
N ALA A 326 -62.95 18.80 15.54
CA ALA A 326 -63.23 18.12 14.25
C ALA A 326 -62.41 18.83 13.12
N ASN A 327 -62.46 18.32 11.87
CA ASN A 327 -62.36 19.01 10.53
C ASN A 327 -61.62 20.38 10.40
N ARG A 328 -60.84 20.75 9.37
CA ARG A 328 -60.70 20.36 7.93
C ARG A 328 -59.43 21.11 7.37
N SER A 329 -59.04 21.23 6.09
CA SER A 329 -59.49 20.74 4.76
C SER A 329 -58.37 20.88 3.70
N THR A 330 -58.14 19.81 2.93
CA THR A 330 -57.97 19.73 1.45
C THR A 330 -57.83 21.00 0.59
N HIS A 331 -56.79 21.06 -0.26
CA HIS A 331 -56.74 21.27 -1.74
C HIS A 331 -55.26 21.55 -2.11
N ILE A 332 -54.58 20.88 -3.06
CA ILE A 332 -54.83 20.58 -4.49
C ILE A 332 -54.67 21.83 -5.38
N GLY A 333 -53.67 21.78 -6.26
CA GLY A 333 -53.38 22.71 -7.34
C GLY A 333 -52.18 22.18 -8.15
N HIS A 334 -52.39 21.86 -9.42
CA HIS A 334 -51.41 21.32 -10.36
C HIS A 334 -51.18 22.37 -11.46
N ASP A 335 -50.05 22.30 -12.19
CA ASP A 335 -49.98 22.36 -13.67
C ASP A 335 -48.59 22.70 -14.22
N THR A 336 -48.42 22.45 -15.51
CA THR A 336 -47.16 22.39 -16.26
C THR A 336 -47.24 23.25 -17.50
N GLU A 337 -46.14 23.87 -17.92
CA GLU A 337 -45.78 23.89 -19.35
C GLU A 337 -44.32 24.29 -19.60
N THR A 338 -43.90 24.19 -20.88
CA THR A 338 -42.51 24.21 -21.35
C THR A 338 -42.18 25.44 -22.20
N HIS A 339 -40.94 25.92 -22.15
CA HIS A 339 -40.36 26.72 -23.23
C HIS A 339 -38.87 26.41 -23.44
N HIS A 340 -38.44 26.38 -24.72
CA HIS A 340 -37.04 26.54 -25.09
C HIS A 340 -36.67 28.04 -25.04
N ASP A 341 -35.45 28.36 -24.61
CA ASP A 341 -34.52 29.05 -25.52
C ASP A 341 -33.05 28.86 -25.11
N SER A 342 -32.11 29.23 -25.98
CA SER A 342 -30.67 28.98 -25.81
C SER A 342 -29.93 30.04 -25.00
N ASN A 343 -29.02 29.62 -24.11
CA ASN A 343 -27.75 30.31 -23.83
C ASN A 343 -26.77 29.37 -23.10
N ILE A 344 -25.49 29.43 -23.49
CA ILE A 344 -24.38 28.73 -22.81
C ILE A 344 -23.62 29.76 -21.98
N PRO A 345 -23.37 29.46 -20.70
CA PRO A 345 -22.08 29.78 -20.08
C PRO A 345 -21.32 28.50 -19.72
N ASP A 346 -19.99 28.56 -19.81
CA ASP A 346 -19.12 27.64 -19.07
C ASP A 346 -19.34 27.83 -17.57
N ASP A 347 -19.71 26.75 -16.88
CA ASP A 347 -19.23 26.42 -15.53
C ASP A 347 -19.80 25.06 -15.10
N ARG A 348 -19.08 23.98 -15.41
CA ARG A 348 -19.21 22.71 -14.71
C ARG A 348 -17.90 22.38 -14.02
N ILE A 349 -17.77 22.91 -12.80
CA ILE A 349 -16.83 22.44 -11.79
C ILE A 349 -17.10 20.94 -11.57
N LEU A 350 -16.33 20.10 -12.26
CA LEU A 350 -16.24 18.68 -11.93
C LEU A 350 -15.64 18.59 -10.53
N ARG A 351 -16.30 17.83 -9.64
CA ARG A 351 -15.80 17.66 -8.29
C ARG A 351 -14.51 16.86 -8.31
N SER A 352 -13.50 17.35 -7.61
CA SER A 352 -12.25 16.63 -7.36
C SER A 352 -12.51 15.30 -6.64
N GLU A 353 -12.35 14.18 -7.35
CA GLU A 353 -12.25 12.86 -6.73
C GLU A 353 -10.76 12.53 -6.55
N GLU A 354 -10.30 12.40 -5.30
CA GLU A 354 -8.92 12.02 -4.99
C GLU A 354 -8.68 10.53 -5.30
N ILE A 355 -8.44 10.21 -6.58
CA ILE A 355 -8.10 8.85 -6.99
C ILE A 355 -6.72 8.48 -6.42
N SER A 356 -6.70 7.58 -5.45
CA SER A 356 -5.46 7.03 -4.89
C SER A 356 -4.87 5.98 -5.83
N VAL A 357 -3.73 6.28 -6.47
CA VAL A 357 -3.14 5.41 -7.52
C VAL A 357 -1.85 4.72 -7.06
N ALA A 358 -1.64 3.49 -7.52
CA ALA A 358 -0.41 2.73 -7.26
C ALA A 358 0.71 3.09 -8.24
N VAL A 359 1.63 3.95 -7.81
CA VAL A 359 2.90 4.17 -8.51
C VAL A 359 3.80 2.97 -8.26
N CYS A 360 4.29 2.36 -9.34
CA CYS A 360 5.10 1.15 -9.24
C CYS A 360 6.40 1.28 -10.05
N ILE A 361 7.56 1.11 -9.43
CA ILE A 361 8.90 1.16 -10.07
C ILE A 361 9.69 -0.09 -9.66
N ALA A 362 10.53 -0.63 -10.55
CA ALA A 362 11.38 -1.82 -10.33
C ALA A 362 10.68 -3.01 -9.60
N GLY A 363 9.46 -3.37 -10.03
CA GLY A 363 8.67 -4.47 -9.44
C GLY A 363 7.95 -4.14 -8.13
N MET A 364 8.35 -3.10 -7.40
CA MET A 364 7.64 -2.59 -6.22
C MET A 364 6.40 -1.79 -6.65
N CYS A 365 5.34 -1.83 -5.83
CA CYS A 365 4.12 -1.03 -6.01
C CYS A 365 3.75 -0.31 -4.70
N THR A 366 3.54 1.01 -4.79
CA THR A 366 3.26 1.89 -3.65
C THR A 366 2.13 2.86 -3.99
N VAL A 367 1.12 2.99 -3.12
CA VAL A 367 0.07 4.00 -3.32
C VAL A 367 0.65 5.40 -3.08
N GLY A 368 0.75 6.17 -4.15
CA GLY A 368 1.14 7.57 -4.14
C GLY A 368 -0.09 8.45 -4.37
N ILE A 369 -0.31 9.44 -3.50
CA ILE A 369 -1.33 10.46 -3.75
C ILE A 369 -0.70 11.51 -4.65
N TYR A 370 -0.87 11.33 -5.96
CA TYR A 370 -0.67 12.37 -6.96
C TYR A 370 -2.05 12.81 -7.42
N SER A 371 -2.34 14.12 -7.31
CA SER A 371 -3.50 14.66 -8.02
C SER A 371 -3.27 14.56 -9.52
N SER A 372 -4.29 14.11 -10.24
CA SER A 372 -4.37 14.12 -11.71
C SER A 372 -3.90 15.47 -12.27
N ASP A 373 -4.49 16.53 -11.72
CA ASP A 373 -4.45 17.89 -12.25
C ASP A 373 -3.06 18.55 -12.14
N GLY A 374 -2.16 17.97 -11.33
CA GLY A 374 -0.82 18.51 -11.07
C GLY A 374 0.31 17.95 -11.93
N MET A 375 0.09 16.88 -12.70
CA MET A 375 1.18 16.18 -13.41
C MET A 375 0.89 15.84 -14.88
N TYR A 376 -0.25 16.26 -15.43
CA TYR A 376 -0.55 16.13 -16.86
C TYR A 376 0.03 17.28 -17.68
N TRP A 377 0.48 16.98 -18.91
CA TRP A 377 0.72 18.01 -19.93
C TRP A 377 -0.62 18.43 -20.57
N GLY A 378 -0.73 19.71 -20.97
CA GLY A 378 -1.98 20.25 -21.51
C GLY A 378 -2.25 19.86 -22.96
N GLU A 379 -1.26 20.02 -23.85
CA GLU A 379 -1.42 19.74 -25.28
C GLU A 379 -0.22 18.99 -25.85
N MET A 380 -0.48 18.01 -26.73
CA MET A 380 0.57 17.26 -27.43
C MET A 380 1.44 18.16 -28.33
N GLN A 381 0.91 19.31 -28.78
CA GLN A 381 1.56 20.19 -29.74
C GLN A 381 2.91 20.77 -29.28
N GLN A 382 3.15 20.80 -27.96
CA GLN A 382 4.35 21.41 -27.38
C GLN A 382 5.57 20.47 -27.28
N ARG A 383 5.41 19.14 -27.30
CA ARG A 383 6.52 18.21 -26.99
C ARG A 383 7.32 17.70 -28.20
N THR A 384 6.70 17.14 -29.25
CA THR A 384 7.46 16.48 -30.35
C THR A 384 6.78 16.48 -31.73
N ILE A 385 7.31 17.32 -32.63
CA ILE A 385 6.98 17.30 -34.08
C ILE A 385 7.27 15.92 -34.71
N GLN A 386 8.36 15.27 -34.28
CA GLN A 386 8.75 13.93 -34.77
C GLN A 386 7.68 12.87 -34.51
N THR A 387 7.00 12.93 -33.36
CA THR A 387 5.98 11.95 -32.96
C THR A 387 4.64 12.26 -33.59
N GLN A 388 4.31 13.54 -33.81
CA GLN A 388 3.18 13.91 -34.67
C GLN A 388 3.33 13.32 -36.08
N LYS A 389 4.53 13.45 -36.67
CA LYS A 389 4.86 12.87 -37.99
C LYS A 389 4.76 11.34 -37.98
N LEU A 390 5.22 10.68 -36.91
CA LEU A 390 5.15 9.23 -36.77
C LEU A 390 3.68 8.74 -36.62
N LEU A 391 2.84 9.44 -35.85
CA LEU A 391 1.42 9.10 -35.77
C LEU A 391 0.68 9.38 -37.09
N GLU A 392 1.03 10.45 -37.80
CA GLU A 392 0.45 10.83 -39.09
C GLU A 392 0.84 9.84 -40.22
N GLU A 393 2.13 9.62 -40.44
CA GLU A 393 2.64 8.89 -41.61
C GLU A 393 2.80 7.38 -41.42
N TYR A 394 3.06 6.89 -40.20
CA TYR A 394 3.16 5.45 -39.91
C TYR A 394 1.84 4.90 -39.35
N SER A 395 1.23 5.61 -38.39
CA SER A 395 0.04 5.10 -37.67
C SER A 395 -1.29 5.45 -38.38
N ASN A 396 -1.24 6.35 -39.38
CA ASN A 396 -2.38 6.88 -40.12
C ASN A 396 -3.41 7.62 -39.24
N ILE A 397 -2.94 8.35 -38.22
CA ILE A 397 -3.77 9.07 -37.24
C ILE A 397 -3.73 10.58 -37.55
N PRO A 398 -4.87 11.20 -37.95
CA PRO A 398 -4.93 12.63 -38.29
C PRO A 398 -4.54 13.55 -37.14
N ARG A 399 -3.88 14.68 -37.44
CA ARG A 399 -3.32 15.63 -36.45
C ARG A 399 -4.35 16.16 -35.46
N GLU A 400 -5.59 16.33 -35.91
CA GLU A 400 -6.75 16.74 -35.14
C GLU A 400 -7.21 15.67 -34.13
N GLU A 401 -6.99 14.38 -34.41
CA GLU A 401 -7.33 13.27 -33.51
C GLU A 401 -6.18 12.89 -32.58
N GLN A 402 -4.92 13.10 -33.01
CA GLN A 402 -3.70 12.72 -32.28
C GLN A 402 -3.71 13.13 -30.80
N SER A 403 -4.13 14.36 -30.48
CA SER A 403 -4.15 14.84 -29.09
C SER A 403 -5.10 14.00 -28.22
N LYS A 404 -6.32 13.74 -28.70
CA LYS A 404 -7.30 12.91 -27.99
C LYS A 404 -6.81 11.47 -27.85
N HIS A 405 -6.36 10.87 -28.95
CA HIS A 405 -5.82 9.51 -28.99
C HIS A 405 -4.68 9.31 -27.97
N VAL A 406 -3.72 10.23 -27.94
CA VAL A 406 -2.58 10.19 -27.01
C VAL A 406 -3.00 10.31 -25.54
N HIS A 407 -4.07 11.06 -25.22
CA HIS A 407 -4.64 11.08 -23.87
C HIS A 407 -5.32 9.76 -23.50
N GLU A 408 -6.13 9.17 -24.38
CA GLU A 408 -6.76 7.86 -24.16
C GLU A 408 -5.71 6.74 -24.00
N ILE A 409 -4.60 6.81 -24.74
CA ILE A 409 -3.44 5.92 -24.60
C ILE A 409 -2.69 6.13 -23.28
N ARG A 410 -2.46 7.39 -22.87
CA ARG A 410 -1.84 7.72 -21.58
C ARG A 410 -2.63 7.08 -20.45
N ASP A 411 -3.94 7.24 -20.45
CA ASP A 411 -4.81 6.78 -19.36
C ASP A 411 -4.92 5.25 -19.33
N GLN A 412 -4.92 4.59 -20.49
CA GLN A 412 -4.78 3.13 -20.60
C GLN A 412 -3.44 2.62 -20.03
N ALA A 413 -2.32 3.23 -20.41
CA ALA A 413 -0.99 2.84 -19.91
C ALA A 413 -0.85 3.11 -18.40
N TRP A 414 -1.34 4.26 -17.93
CA TRP A 414 -1.36 4.65 -16.52
C TRP A 414 -2.19 3.71 -15.65
N ALA A 415 -3.29 3.16 -16.19
CA ALA A 415 -4.12 2.14 -15.52
C ALA A 415 -3.45 0.75 -15.44
N ILE A 416 -2.53 0.43 -16.34
CA ILE A 416 -1.68 -0.78 -16.23
C ILE A 416 -0.59 -0.56 -15.17
N ARG A 417 0.15 0.55 -15.27
CA ARG A 417 1.19 0.92 -14.30
C ARG A 417 1.45 2.42 -14.30
N SER A 418 1.21 3.06 -13.16
CA SER A 418 1.24 4.51 -13.03
C SER A 418 2.65 5.04 -12.81
N TYR A 419 3.47 5.08 -13.85
CA TYR A 419 4.79 5.73 -13.78
C TYR A 419 4.65 7.26 -13.95
N PRO A 420 5.39 8.10 -13.19
CA PRO A 420 5.38 9.55 -13.38
C PRO A 420 5.73 9.98 -14.82
N CYS A 421 6.63 9.26 -15.49
CA CYS A 421 6.99 9.50 -16.89
C CYS A 421 5.84 9.22 -17.89
N THR A 422 4.90 8.32 -17.55
CA THR A 422 3.65 8.15 -18.31
C THR A 422 2.76 9.38 -18.15
N GLY A 423 2.64 9.91 -16.92
CA GLY A 423 1.85 11.11 -16.62
C GLY A 423 2.39 12.40 -17.27
N LEU A 424 3.71 12.49 -17.44
CA LEU A 424 4.40 13.62 -18.08
C LEU A 424 4.51 13.51 -19.63
N GLY A 425 4.18 12.34 -20.21
CA GLY A 425 4.16 12.14 -21.66
C GLY A 425 5.51 11.77 -22.28
N VAL A 426 6.44 11.28 -21.46
CA VAL A 426 7.84 10.97 -21.84
C VAL A 426 7.91 9.94 -22.97
N PHE A 427 6.96 9.01 -23.05
CA PHE A 427 6.84 8.00 -24.10
C PHE A 427 6.54 8.57 -25.51
N LEU A 428 6.22 9.86 -25.61
CA LEU A 428 6.04 10.59 -26.87
C LEU A 428 7.35 11.14 -27.43
N VAL A 429 8.50 10.85 -26.82
CA VAL A 429 9.82 11.27 -27.31
C VAL A 429 10.60 10.05 -27.81
N PRO A 430 10.97 9.97 -29.11
CA PRO A 430 11.75 8.86 -29.64
C PRO A 430 13.24 9.07 -29.35
N TYR A 431 13.63 8.78 -28.11
CA TYR A 431 14.97 9.05 -27.57
C TYR A 431 16.10 8.39 -28.35
N ILE A 432 15.93 7.17 -28.87
CA ILE A 432 17.02 6.49 -29.60
C ILE A 432 17.43 7.26 -30.85
N SER A 433 16.48 7.96 -31.49
CA SER A 433 16.72 8.81 -32.66
C SER A 433 17.48 10.11 -32.37
N ARG A 434 17.71 10.43 -31.09
CA ARG A 434 18.52 11.56 -30.62
C ARG A 434 19.98 11.18 -30.34
N SER A 435 20.31 9.88 -30.34
CA SER A 435 21.67 9.40 -30.10
C SER A 435 22.58 9.66 -31.31
N PRO A 436 23.84 10.09 -31.13
CA PRO A 436 24.80 10.19 -32.23
C PRO A 436 25.13 8.81 -32.86
N ALA A 437 24.86 7.71 -32.14
CA ALA A 437 24.99 6.36 -32.68
C ALA A 437 23.84 5.95 -33.62
N TYR A 438 22.75 6.73 -33.72
CA TYR A 438 21.54 6.33 -34.44
C TYR A 438 21.75 5.94 -35.92
N PRO A 439 22.60 6.63 -36.72
CA PRO A 439 22.90 6.18 -38.08
C PRO A 439 23.58 4.80 -38.13
N VAL A 440 24.44 4.50 -37.15
CA VAL A 440 25.14 3.20 -37.03
C VAL A 440 24.17 2.12 -36.56
N ILE A 441 23.22 2.45 -35.69
CA ILE A 441 22.14 1.56 -35.25
C ILE A 441 21.25 1.17 -36.44
N LEU A 442 20.83 2.14 -37.26
CA LEU A 442 20.05 1.87 -38.48
C LEU A 442 20.85 1.03 -39.50
N GLN A 443 22.13 1.33 -39.72
CA GLN A 443 23.01 0.53 -40.57
C GLN A 443 23.07 -0.93 -40.09
N LYS A 444 23.41 -1.16 -38.82
CA LYS A 444 23.53 -2.49 -38.21
C LYS A 444 22.24 -3.29 -38.30
N LEU A 445 21.09 -2.66 -38.05
CA LEU A 445 19.78 -3.30 -38.20
C LEU A 445 19.47 -3.63 -39.67
N GLY A 446 19.83 -2.77 -40.62
CA GLY A 446 19.73 -3.03 -42.07
C GLY A 446 20.66 -4.14 -42.57
N GLU A 447 21.83 -4.30 -41.93
CA GLU A 447 22.78 -5.42 -42.16
C GLU A 447 22.30 -6.75 -41.53
N GLY A 448 21.16 -6.74 -40.83
CA GLY A 448 20.52 -7.93 -40.25
C GLY A 448 20.94 -8.25 -38.81
N GLU A 449 21.68 -7.37 -38.15
CA GLU A 449 21.97 -7.52 -36.72
C GLU A 449 20.72 -7.26 -35.84
N LYS A 450 20.82 -7.52 -34.53
CA LYS A 450 19.70 -7.46 -33.57
C LYS A 450 19.89 -6.42 -32.49
N LEU A 451 18.77 -5.81 -32.08
CA LEU A 451 18.69 -4.85 -30.98
C LEU A 451 17.82 -5.40 -29.84
N LEU A 452 18.28 -5.27 -28.59
CA LEU A 452 17.52 -5.50 -27.36
C LEU A 452 17.27 -4.16 -26.65
N ASP A 453 16.02 -3.84 -26.32
CA ASP A 453 15.64 -2.66 -25.54
C ASP A 453 15.15 -3.06 -24.15
N ILE A 454 15.78 -2.50 -23.12
CA ILE A 454 15.57 -2.82 -21.72
C ILE A 454 14.72 -1.72 -21.08
N GLY A 455 13.49 -2.06 -20.70
CA GLY A 455 12.48 -1.11 -20.22
C GLY A 455 11.63 -0.53 -21.34
N CYS A 456 11.33 -1.34 -22.37
CA CYS A 456 10.75 -0.89 -23.63
C CYS A 456 9.34 -0.27 -23.53
N PHE A 457 8.61 -0.46 -22.43
CA PHE A 457 7.30 0.17 -22.16
C PHE A 457 6.30 -0.02 -23.32
N LEU A 458 5.96 1.05 -24.05
CA LEU A 458 5.04 1.03 -25.20
C LEU A 458 5.75 0.69 -26.53
N GLY A 459 7.09 0.62 -26.56
CA GLY A 459 7.90 0.33 -27.75
C GLY A 459 7.92 1.46 -28.78
N GLY A 460 7.97 2.72 -28.35
CA GLY A 460 7.94 3.89 -29.23
C GLY A 460 9.22 4.06 -30.07
N ASP A 461 10.39 3.86 -29.46
CA ASP A 461 11.67 3.92 -30.17
C ASP A 461 11.80 2.86 -31.26
N PHE A 462 11.17 1.68 -31.09
CA PHE A 462 11.08 0.68 -32.16
C PHE A 462 10.26 1.15 -33.35
N ARG A 463 9.12 1.84 -33.15
CA ARG A 463 8.35 2.37 -34.28
C ARG A 463 9.11 3.44 -35.01
N ARG A 464 9.90 4.26 -34.30
CA ARG A 464 10.77 5.24 -34.96
C ARG A 464 11.90 4.57 -35.76
N LEU A 465 12.53 3.52 -35.23
CA LEU A 465 13.51 2.71 -35.98
C LEU A 465 12.90 2.12 -37.26
N VAL A 466 11.71 1.53 -37.18
CA VAL A 466 11.02 0.93 -38.33
C VAL A 466 10.60 1.98 -39.36
N PHE A 467 10.12 3.13 -38.91
CA PHE A 467 9.77 4.27 -39.77
C PHE A 467 10.99 4.84 -40.51
N ASP A 468 12.15 4.89 -39.87
CA ASP A 468 13.43 5.28 -40.49
C ASP A 468 14.12 4.10 -41.24
N GLY A 469 13.46 2.94 -41.37
CA GLY A 469 13.84 1.86 -42.30
C GLY A 469 14.31 0.54 -41.69
N ALA A 470 14.33 0.36 -40.37
CA ALA A 470 14.82 -0.87 -39.74
C ALA A 470 13.82 -2.05 -39.85
N PRO A 471 14.29 -3.30 -40.01
CA PRO A 471 13.44 -4.48 -39.98
C PRO A 471 12.85 -4.75 -38.58
N SER A 472 11.52 -4.71 -38.45
CA SER A 472 10.82 -4.87 -37.17
C SER A 472 11.09 -6.21 -36.47
N THR A 473 11.35 -7.28 -37.22
CA THR A 473 11.71 -8.62 -36.73
C THR A 473 13.05 -8.70 -35.98
N ASN A 474 13.89 -7.67 -36.10
CA ASN A 474 15.21 -7.65 -35.47
C ASN A 474 15.21 -6.93 -34.12
N LEU A 475 14.04 -6.43 -33.70
CA LEU A 475 13.85 -5.65 -32.48
C LEU A 475 13.26 -6.55 -31.39
N TYR A 476 13.92 -6.59 -30.23
CA TYR A 476 13.53 -7.39 -29.07
C TYR A 476 13.34 -6.46 -27.87
N GLY A 477 12.15 -6.42 -27.29
CA GLY A 477 11.85 -5.57 -26.13
C GLY A 477 11.66 -6.40 -24.87
N ILE A 478 12.31 -6.01 -23.76
CA ILE A 478 12.00 -6.54 -22.43
C ILE A 478 11.40 -5.47 -21.53
N ASP A 479 10.42 -5.89 -20.74
CA ASP A 479 9.86 -5.09 -19.66
C ASP A 479 9.39 -6.01 -18.52
N ILE A 480 9.33 -5.47 -17.30
CA ILE A 480 8.75 -6.14 -16.14
C ILE A 480 7.22 -6.14 -16.16
N VAL A 481 6.59 -5.26 -16.94
CA VAL A 481 5.13 -5.20 -17.14
C VAL A 481 4.79 -4.94 -18.61
N SER A 482 3.95 -5.81 -19.18
CA SER A 482 3.44 -5.63 -20.55
C SER A 482 2.54 -4.40 -20.64
N HIS A 483 3.00 -3.40 -21.40
CA HIS A 483 2.18 -2.31 -21.92
C HIS A 483 1.97 -2.44 -23.44
N TRP A 484 2.48 -3.52 -24.05
CA TRP A 484 2.65 -3.62 -25.49
C TRP A 484 1.32 -3.59 -26.25
N ASP A 485 0.23 -4.08 -25.65
CA ASP A 485 -1.12 -3.98 -26.21
C ASP A 485 -1.59 -2.53 -26.37
N VAL A 486 -1.24 -1.66 -25.41
CA VAL A 486 -1.49 -0.21 -25.49
C VAL A 486 -0.51 0.44 -26.49
N GLY A 487 0.71 -0.08 -26.61
CA GLY A 487 1.66 0.34 -27.65
C GLY A 487 1.16 0.05 -29.07
N PHE A 488 0.59 -1.15 -29.29
CA PHE A 488 -0.08 -1.51 -30.55
C PHE A 488 -1.30 -0.65 -30.83
N SER A 489 -2.04 -0.21 -29.80
CA SER A 489 -3.13 0.77 -29.96
C SER A 489 -2.60 2.17 -30.30
N LEU A 490 -1.51 2.62 -29.67
CA LEU A 490 -0.90 3.94 -29.92
C LEU A 490 -0.49 4.09 -31.39
N PHE A 491 0.13 3.06 -31.95
CA PHE A 491 0.70 3.08 -33.30
C PHE A 491 -0.14 2.37 -34.36
N ASN A 492 -1.30 1.81 -34.00
CA ASN A 492 -2.25 1.15 -34.91
C ASN A 492 -1.65 -0.03 -35.74
N ASP A 493 -0.56 -0.65 -35.26
CA ASP A 493 0.36 -1.41 -36.12
C ASP A 493 0.41 -2.93 -35.88
N ARG A 494 -0.53 -3.47 -35.09
CA ARG A 494 -0.57 -4.88 -34.67
C ARG A 494 -0.53 -5.90 -35.81
N SER A 495 -0.96 -5.53 -37.00
CA SER A 495 -1.00 -6.40 -38.19
C SER A 495 0.33 -6.50 -38.95
N HIS A 496 1.29 -5.59 -38.72
CA HIS A 496 2.54 -5.51 -39.49
C HIS A 496 3.82 -5.25 -38.66
N PHE A 497 3.71 -4.86 -37.40
CA PHE A 497 4.85 -4.62 -36.52
C PHE A 497 5.31 -5.91 -35.82
N GLY A 498 6.38 -6.53 -36.35
CA GLY A 498 6.84 -7.86 -35.99
C GLY A 498 7.89 -7.96 -34.87
N ALA A 499 7.98 -6.98 -33.97
CA ALA A 499 8.97 -7.00 -32.89
C ALA A 499 8.66 -8.06 -31.81
N HIS A 500 9.71 -8.56 -31.17
CA HIS A 500 9.63 -9.62 -30.17
C HIS A 500 9.59 -9.05 -28.75
N PHE A 501 8.44 -9.12 -28.08
CA PHE A 501 8.30 -8.67 -26.69
C PHE A 501 8.36 -9.84 -25.68
N ILE A 502 9.15 -9.68 -24.62
CA ILE A 502 9.36 -10.71 -23.59
C ILE A 502 9.23 -10.09 -22.19
N ALA A 503 8.41 -10.70 -21.33
CA ALA A 503 8.25 -10.25 -19.94
C ALA A 503 9.42 -10.76 -19.10
N ALA A 504 10.31 -9.87 -18.66
CA ALA A 504 11.54 -10.21 -17.95
C ALA A 504 12.08 -9.03 -17.13
N SER A 505 12.83 -9.33 -16.06
CA SER A 505 13.59 -8.32 -15.33
C SER A 505 15.08 -8.46 -15.63
N ILE A 506 15.74 -7.37 -16.05
CA ILE A 506 17.20 -7.36 -16.25
C ILE A 506 17.98 -7.55 -14.93
N THR A 507 17.34 -7.36 -13.78
CA THR A 507 17.95 -7.62 -12.47
C THR A 507 18.13 -9.12 -12.18
N THR A 508 17.33 -9.99 -12.80
CA THR A 508 17.46 -11.45 -12.70
C THR A 508 18.78 -11.91 -13.34
N PRO A 509 19.56 -12.81 -12.70
CA PRO A 509 20.79 -13.35 -13.29
C PRO A 509 20.53 -13.98 -14.68
N PRO A 510 21.41 -13.78 -15.69
CA PRO A 510 21.22 -14.26 -17.06
C PRO A 510 20.80 -15.73 -17.18
N GLU A 511 21.41 -16.61 -16.39
CA GLU A 511 21.16 -18.05 -16.31
C GLU A 511 19.80 -18.43 -15.71
N SER A 512 19.13 -17.49 -15.03
CA SER A 512 17.81 -17.64 -14.41
C SER A 512 16.69 -16.92 -15.17
N GLN A 513 16.97 -16.38 -16.36
CA GLN A 513 16.00 -15.68 -17.20
C GLN A 513 14.97 -16.64 -17.82
N PRO A 514 13.76 -16.17 -18.20
CA PRO A 514 12.78 -17.00 -18.89
C PRO A 514 13.35 -17.49 -20.23
N SER A 515 13.00 -18.71 -20.62
CA SER A 515 13.64 -19.41 -21.76
C SER A 515 13.75 -18.60 -23.06
N PRO A 516 12.76 -17.77 -23.48
CA PRO A 516 12.89 -16.93 -24.68
C PRO A 516 14.03 -15.91 -24.63
N LEU A 517 14.38 -15.40 -23.45
CA LEU A 517 15.47 -14.44 -23.25
C LEU A 517 16.81 -15.13 -22.99
N LEU A 518 16.79 -16.24 -22.23
CA LEU A 518 17.95 -17.09 -21.98
C LEU A 518 18.58 -17.64 -23.29
N GLN A 519 17.75 -17.92 -24.30
CA GLN A 519 18.19 -18.35 -25.63
C GLN A 519 18.82 -17.23 -26.49
N LEU A 520 18.83 -15.98 -26.01
CA LEU A 520 19.32 -14.80 -26.74
C LEU A 520 20.56 -14.15 -26.07
N LEU A 521 21.21 -14.85 -25.15
CA LEU A 521 22.53 -14.46 -24.66
C LEU A 521 23.55 -14.41 -25.81
N GLY A 522 24.50 -13.47 -25.74
CA GLY A 522 25.49 -13.22 -26.78
C GLY A 522 24.93 -12.92 -28.19
N SER A 523 23.64 -12.59 -28.32
CA SER A 523 22.96 -12.50 -29.64
C SER A 523 22.73 -11.07 -30.15
N PHE A 524 23.03 -10.04 -29.36
CA PHE A 524 22.71 -8.65 -29.67
C PHE A 524 23.95 -7.81 -29.95
N SER A 525 23.88 -6.99 -31.00
CA SER A 525 24.91 -6.00 -31.31
C SER A 525 24.58 -4.63 -30.75
N ILE A 526 23.30 -4.37 -30.45
CA ILE A 526 22.84 -3.10 -29.90
C ILE A 526 21.98 -3.41 -28.67
N LEU A 527 22.32 -2.81 -27.54
CA LEU A 527 21.45 -2.72 -26.36
C LEU A 527 20.98 -1.28 -26.21
N SER A 528 19.68 -1.07 -26.03
CA SER A 528 19.09 0.19 -25.60
C SER A 528 18.66 0.06 -24.14
N ILE A 529 19.01 1.04 -23.29
CA ILE A 529 18.56 1.09 -21.90
C ILE A 529 18.33 2.53 -21.47
N SER A 530 17.09 2.99 -21.66
CA SER A 530 16.68 4.38 -21.43
C SER A 530 15.80 4.51 -20.19
N ALA A 531 16.09 5.50 -19.33
CA ALA A 531 15.35 5.78 -18.09
C ALA A 531 15.21 4.59 -17.09
N VAL A 532 16.07 3.56 -17.20
CA VAL A 532 16.07 2.40 -16.28
C VAL A 532 17.09 2.55 -15.15
N LEU A 533 18.39 2.69 -15.46
CA LEU A 533 19.47 2.56 -14.47
C LEU A 533 19.35 3.54 -13.27
N HIS A 534 18.99 4.81 -13.52
CA HIS A 534 18.83 5.86 -12.50
C HIS A 534 17.77 5.55 -11.41
N GLN A 535 17.00 4.46 -11.56
CA GLN A 535 16.06 3.99 -10.56
C GLN A 535 16.77 3.44 -9.31
N TRP A 536 18.08 3.13 -9.39
CA TRP A 536 18.87 2.44 -8.38
C TRP A 536 20.13 3.20 -7.91
N ASN A 537 20.75 2.73 -6.83
CA ASN A 537 22.06 3.20 -6.34
C ASN A 537 23.22 2.74 -7.27
N TYR A 538 24.45 3.18 -6.99
CA TYR A 538 25.62 2.87 -7.82
C TYR A 538 25.91 1.36 -7.94
N VAL A 539 25.82 0.62 -6.83
CA VAL A 539 26.16 -0.81 -6.79
C VAL A 539 25.16 -1.62 -7.62
N ASP A 540 23.87 -1.28 -7.55
CA ASP A 540 22.83 -1.91 -8.36
C ASP A 540 22.88 -1.48 -9.84
N GLN A 541 23.29 -0.23 -10.15
CA GLN A 541 23.55 0.20 -11.53
C GLN A 541 24.73 -0.58 -12.14
N LEU A 542 25.85 -0.70 -11.42
CA LEU A 542 27.00 -1.52 -11.81
C LEU A 542 26.61 -3.00 -11.99
N ALA A 543 25.90 -3.59 -11.03
CA ALA A 543 25.45 -4.99 -11.09
C ALA A 543 24.43 -5.25 -12.21
N CYS A 544 23.72 -4.22 -12.68
CA CYS A 544 22.89 -4.29 -13.88
C CYS A 544 23.74 -4.19 -15.16
N ALA A 545 24.67 -3.23 -15.22
CA ALA A 545 25.56 -3.06 -16.37
C ALA A 545 26.45 -4.29 -16.64
N ILE A 546 26.95 -4.95 -15.60
CA ILE A 546 27.64 -6.25 -15.68
C ILE A 546 26.76 -7.32 -16.36
N LYS A 547 25.45 -7.36 -16.08
CA LYS A 547 24.52 -8.32 -16.69
C LYS A 547 24.20 -8.00 -18.15
N LEU A 548 24.24 -6.73 -18.56
CA LEU A 548 24.08 -6.33 -19.96
C LEU A 548 25.15 -6.96 -20.86
N VAL A 549 26.40 -7.07 -20.38
CA VAL A 549 27.52 -7.65 -21.15
C VAL A 549 27.20 -9.04 -21.68
N ALA A 550 26.49 -9.88 -20.91
CA ALA A 550 26.12 -11.25 -21.28
C ALA A 550 25.18 -11.35 -22.49
N TYR A 551 24.51 -10.26 -22.89
CA TYR A 551 23.67 -10.20 -24.09
C TYR A 551 24.45 -9.76 -25.34
N THR A 552 25.63 -9.14 -25.18
CA THR A 552 26.40 -8.57 -26.30
C THR A 552 27.16 -9.62 -27.10
N ASN A 553 27.11 -9.52 -28.43
CA ASN A 553 27.67 -10.49 -29.35
C ASN A 553 29.21 -10.40 -29.56
N GLY A 554 29.85 -9.33 -29.09
CA GLY A 554 31.31 -9.18 -29.13
C GLY A 554 31.78 -7.73 -29.33
N PRO A 555 33.01 -7.54 -29.83
CA PRO A 555 33.53 -6.23 -30.24
C PRO A 555 32.61 -5.49 -31.22
N ALA A 556 32.64 -4.16 -31.16
CA ALA A 556 31.74 -3.25 -31.87
C ALA A 556 30.24 -3.39 -31.53
N ALA A 557 29.89 -4.13 -30.47
CA ALA A 557 28.57 -4.02 -29.85
C ALA A 557 28.41 -2.63 -29.19
N LEU A 558 27.20 -2.09 -29.24
CA LEU A 558 26.83 -0.77 -28.71
C LEU A 558 25.85 -0.92 -27.56
N ILE A 559 26.04 -0.15 -26.49
CA ILE A 559 25.07 0.03 -25.40
C ILE A 559 24.73 1.51 -25.35
N VAL A 560 23.48 1.87 -25.64
CA VAL A 560 23.04 3.26 -25.79
C VAL A 560 21.85 3.56 -24.90
N GLY A 561 21.67 4.83 -24.57
CA GLY A 561 20.51 5.25 -23.81
C GLY A 561 20.68 6.63 -23.21
N HIS A 562 19.77 6.96 -22.30
CA HIS A 562 19.80 8.17 -21.50
C HIS A 562 19.24 7.90 -20.11
N GLN A 563 19.65 8.69 -19.12
CA GLN A 563 19.10 8.60 -17.77
C GLN A 563 19.19 9.91 -16.98
N ILE A 564 18.59 9.97 -15.80
CA ILE A 564 18.76 11.13 -14.89
C ILE A 564 20.18 11.08 -14.31
N GLY A 565 21.01 12.05 -14.71
CA GLY A 565 22.32 12.33 -14.13
C GLY A 565 22.31 13.67 -13.39
N ASN A 566 23.50 14.17 -13.06
CA ASN A 566 23.69 15.49 -12.46
C ASN A 566 25.05 16.07 -12.88
N VAL A 567 25.24 17.38 -12.76
CA VAL A 567 26.55 18.04 -12.99
C VAL A 567 27.65 17.52 -12.06
N GLU A 568 27.30 17.23 -10.81
CA GLU A 568 28.16 16.59 -9.81
C GLU A 568 27.59 15.20 -9.49
N ASN A 569 28.44 14.16 -9.50
CA ASN A 569 27.94 12.83 -9.15
C ASN A 569 27.57 12.78 -7.66
N LYS A 570 26.39 12.20 -7.37
CA LYS A 570 25.84 12.15 -6.01
C LYS A 570 24.78 11.07 -5.89
N GLU A 571 24.56 10.59 -4.66
CA GLU A 571 23.36 9.83 -4.34
C GLU A 571 22.21 10.79 -4.00
N VAL A 572 21.04 10.57 -4.61
CA VAL A 572 19.80 11.30 -4.36
C VAL A 572 18.77 10.35 -3.77
N LEU A 573 18.17 10.71 -2.64
CA LEU A 573 17.04 9.98 -2.09
C LEU A 573 15.77 10.30 -2.89
N ASN A 574 15.16 9.31 -3.53
CA ASN A 574 13.91 9.50 -4.24
C ASN A 574 12.79 9.88 -3.26
N LYS A 575 12.29 11.13 -3.32
CA LYS A 575 11.32 11.66 -2.33
C LYS A 575 10.04 10.82 -2.19
N ALA A 576 9.56 10.21 -3.27
CA ALA A 576 8.32 9.43 -3.26
C ALA A 576 8.52 8.00 -2.74
N LEU A 577 9.59 7.32 -3.19
CA LEU A 577 9.85 5.91 -2.87
C LEU A 577 10.77 5.68 -1.68
N GLN A 578 11.49 6.73 -1.23
CA GLN A 578 12.48 6.66 -0.14
C GLN A 578 13.58 5.63 -0.43
N ILE A 579 14.07 5.62 -1.67
CA ILE A 579 15.16 4.75 -2.16
C ILE A 579 16.35 5.58 -2.64
N PRO A 580 17.60 5.14 -2.38
CA PRO A 580 18.79 5.79 -2.93
C PRO A 580 18.87 5.60 -4.44
N GLN A 581 19.13 6.69 -5.15
CA GLN A 581 19.28 6.72 -6.60
C GLN A 581 20.57 7.45 -6.95
N TRP A 582 21.52 6.76 -7.58
CA TRP A 582 22.78 7.39 -7.95
C TRP A 582 22.61 8.22 -9.23
N ARG A 583 23.01 9.48 -9.17
CA ARG A 583 23.08 10.42 -10.30
C ARG A 583 24.53 10.47 -10.75
N HIS A 584 24.82 9.90 -11.91
CA HIS A 584 26.13 10.03 -12.53
C HIS A 584 26.32 11.43 -13.13
N ASN A 585 27.51 11.98 -12.97
CA ASN A 585 28.08 12.91 -13.94
C ASN A 585 28.94 12.15 -14.97
N VAL A 586 29.34 12.80 -16.07
CA VAL A 586 30.07 12.16 -17.19
C VAL A 586 31.27 11.34 -16.71
N GLN A 587 32.09 11.88 -15.81
CA GLN A 587 33.28 11.20 -15.28
C GLN A 587 32.91 9.88 -14.57
N SER A 588 31.97 9.93 -13.60
CA SER A 588 31.53 8.76 -12.86
C SER A 588 30.83 7.70 -13.70
N TRP A 589 30.34 8.06 -14.90
CA TRP A 589 29.77 7.10 -15.85
C TRP A 589 30.86 6.34 -16.60
N VAL A 590 31.93 7.01 -17.01
CA VAL A 590 33.11 6.35 -17.60
C VAL A 590 33.75 5.40 -16.59
N GLU A 591 33.94 5.87 -15.35
CA GLU A 591 34.54 5.09 -14.25
C GLU A 591 33.75 3.80 -13.93
N MET A 592 32.41 3.86 -13.96
CA MET A 592 31.57 2.66 -13.79
C MET A 592 31.75 1.67 -14.94
N TRP A 593 31.89 2.13 -16.18
CA TRP A 593 32.12 1.22 -17.33
C TRP A 593 33.55 0.64 -17.37
N ASP A 594 34.53 1.37 -16.84
CA ASP A 594 35.86 0.80 -16.55
C ASP A 594 35.78 -0.28 -15.45
N GLU A 595 34.84 -0.19 -14.50
CA GLU A 595 34.59 -1.21 -13.48
C GLU A 595 33.87 -2.44 -14.07
N VAL A 596 32.84 -2.24 -14.90
CA VAL A 596 32.18 -3.30 -15.69
C VAL A 596 33.21 -4.08 -16.52
N GLY A 597 34.15 -3.40 -17.17
CA GLY A 597 35.21 -4.03 -17.95
C GLY A 597 36.09 -4.97 -17.11
N LYS A 598 36.51 -4.52 -15.92
CA LYS A 598 37.33 -5.32 -14.97
C LYS A 598 36.58 -6.56 -14.51
N GLU A 599 35.34 -6.42 -14.05
CA GLU A 599 34.54 -7.53 -13.50
C GLU A 599 34.13 -8.57 -14.56
N THR A 600 34.00 -8.17 -15.82
CA THR A 600 33.61 -9.06 -16.93
C THR A 600 34.77 -9.53 -17.82
N GLY A 601 35.99 -9.00 -17.61
CA GLY A 601 37.16 -9.29 -18.45
C GLY A 601 37.09 -8.70 -19.87
N THR A 602 36.24 -7.68 -20.08
CA THR A 602 35.98 -7.01 -21.37
C THR A 602 36.56 -5.59 -21.39
N GLU A 603 36.55 -4.95 -22.56
CA GLU A 603 37.08 -3.59 -22.73
C GLU A 603 36.04 -2.71 -23.44
N TRP A 604 35.82 -1.49 -22.95
CA TRP A 604 34.76 -0.59 -23.41
C TRP A 604 35.29 0.83 -23.62
N ARG A 605 34.79 1.51 -24.65
CA ARG A 605 34.90 2.96 -24.80
C ARG A 605 33.55 3.57 -24.40
N SER A 606 33.51 4.25 -23.25
CA SER A 606 32.32 4.93 -22.74
C SER A 606 32.34 6.41 -23.12
N GLU A 607 31.31 6.86 -23.83
CA GLU A 607 31.14 8.24 -24.28
C GLU A 607 29.80 8.76 -23.75
N ALA A 608 29.80 9.86 -22.98
CA ALA A 608 28.60 10.40 -22.34
C ALA A 608 28.64 11.93 -22.22
N TRP A 609 27.47 12.55 -22.17
CA TRP A 609 27.32 14.01 -22.06
C TRP A 609 26.01 14.37 -21.35
N LEU A 610 25.97 15.56 -20.74
CA LEU A 610 24.77 16.10 -20.10
C LEU A 610 23.99 17.00 -21.07
N ARG A 611 22.66 16.98 -20.96
CA ARG A 611 21.70 17.88 -21.62
C ARG A 611 20.75 18.51 -20.61
N THR A 612 20.24 19.69 -20.90
CA THR A 612 19.21 20.32 -20.05
C THR A 612 17.85 19.63 -20.25
N TRP A 613 16.87 19.98 -19.42
CA TRP A 613 15.51 19.45 -19.60
C TRP A 613 14.80 20.13 -20.78
N GLU A 614 15.11 21.39 -21.06
CA GLU A 614 14.64 22.11 -22.26
C GLU A 614 15.18 21.48 -23.54
N ASP A 615 16.45 21.06 -23.60
CA ASP A 615 17.01 20.29 -24.73
C ASP A 615 16.16 19.02 -25.02
N MET A 616 15.60 18.42 -23.97
CA MET A 616 14.81 17.18 -24.04
C MET A 616 13.31 17.41 -24.28
N GLY A 617 12.86 18.66 -24.45
CA GLY A 617 11.46 19.01 -24.72
C GLY A 617 10.57 19.02 -23.47
N TRP A 618 11.15 19.31 -22.30
CA TRP A 618 10.44 19.50 -21.04
C TRP A 618 10.42 20.98 -20.67
N ASP A 619 9.28 21.48 -20.20
CA ASP A 619 9.20 22.82 -19.62
C ASP A 619 9.86 22.81 -18.23
N ALA A 620 10.38 23.96 -17.77
CA ALA A 620 10.93 24.11 -16.42
C ALA A 620 9.91 23.78 -15.29
N LYS A 621 8.60 23.77 -15.59
CA LYS A 621 7.53 23.31 -14.69
C LYS A 621 7.52 21.78 -14.52
N ASP A 622 7.90 21.03 -15.57
CA ASP A 622 7.87 19.57 -15.64
C ASP A 622 9.05 18.94 -14.89
N SER A 623 10.16 19.67 -14.75
CA SER A 623 11.36 19.29 -14.01
C SER A 623 11.46 19.92 -12.61
N ALA A 624 10.50 20.76 -12.20
CA ALA A 624 10.51 21.51 -10.94
C ALA A 624 10.53 20.67 -9.64
N TRP A 625 10.36 19.34 -9.74
CA TRP A 625 10.43 18.39 -8.62
C TRP A 625 11.81 17.72 -8.44
N MET A 626 12.70 17.88 -9.42
CA MET A 626 14.05 17.28 -9.46
C MET A 626 15.03 18.02 -8.53
N GLU A 627 16.23 17.45 -8.30
CA GLU A 627 17.23 18.10 -7.46
C GLU A 627 18.04 19.16 -8.21
N PRO A 628 18.63 20.16 -7.51
CA PRO A 628 19.55 21.12 -8.12
C PRO A 628 20.68 20.42 -8.90
N GLY A 629 20.86 20.86 -10.15
CA GLY A 629 21.85 20.33 -11.08
C GLY A 629 21.48 19.00 -11.75
N ASP A 630 20.30 18.43 -11.50
CA ASP A 630 19.86 17.21 -12.20
C ASP A 630 19.68 17.53 -13.70
N MET A 631 20.18 16.63 -14.55
CA MET A 631 20.24 16.79 -16.01
C MET A 631 20.01 15.43 -16.67
N VAL A 632 19.76 15.38 -17.98
CA VAL A 632 19.79 14.10 -18.70
C VAL A 632 21.22 13.78 -19.08
N LEU A 633 21.71 12.62 -18.63
CA LEU A 633 22.94 12.00 -19.07
C LEU A 633 22.61 11.03 -20.22
N ASP A 634 22.93 11.44 -21.44
CA ASP A 634 22.95 10.54 -22.60
C ASP A 634 24.29 9.75 -22.61
N PHE A 635 24.29 8.56 -23.20
CA PHE A 635 25.51 7.78 -23.41
C PHE A 635 25.50 6.88 -24.64
N VAL A 636 26.71 6.58 -25.13
CA VAL A 636 27.05 5.52 -26.07
C VAL A 636 28.27 4.80 -25.52
N VAL A 637 28.16 3.50 -25.26
CA VAL A 637 29.26 2.67 -24.78
C VAL A 637 29.55 1.60 -25.84
N THR A 638 30.76 1.59 -26.39
CA THR A 638 31.17 0.70 -27.48
C THR A 638 32.10 -0.39 -26.95
N ARG A 639 31.79 -1.66 -27.20
CA ARG A 639 32.67 -2.77 -26.85
C ARG A 639 33.89 -2.81 -27.76
N ILE A 640 35.07 -2.87 -27.17
CA ILE A 640 36.37 -2.99 -27.84
C ILE A 640 36.84 -4.46 -27.86
N LYS A 641 36.50 -5.23 -26.81
CA LYS A 641 36.95 -6.60 -26.58
C LYS A 641 35.91 -7.43 -25.83
#